data_AF-A0AB74VDH9-F1
#
_entry.id   AF-A0AB74VDH9-F1
#
_cell.length_a   1.000
_cell.length_b   1.000
_cell.length_c   1.000
_cell.angle_alpha   90.00
_cell.angle_beta   90.00
_cell.angle_gamma   90.00
#
_symmetry.space_group_name_H-M   'P 1'
#
loop_
_entity.id
_entity.type
_entity.pdbx_description
1 polymer ?
#
loop_
_entity_poly.entity_id
_entity_poly.type
_entity_poly.pdbx_seq_one_letter_code
_entity_poly.pdbx_strand_id
1 'polypeptide(L)'
;MGQIKLLKIGQENLNAVNQMISKTIKEANYIKQDKYTFLFKALETYKDKELEENEIILDVIKVTLSNDEKTAKSQWFEGIELEDMRYFGWFATPGGMKQENEKEDEKCEAFFIREDIKEFTTWFENIISLNQFKLLNDKEIYVNKQVLSRIALTTSILITEINMPNIIILPKATIDFSRIYKTVVPNEVEVEVVNEKTDEITLEKQIEYSLEDYDFEGEIDVFDGGGIATPEVFEQIGQTLKRNDIDFAVIRGYGIGIKGLITRFDIIKFLDVFYKEDMEFCKKENGKYYLMDMFGAWREVADNTLLLNESMVKLADLFAEEIKDAHKNIIATQETYGMDLINEKLEKYNNKTDINTYELLNKLYITKVNKFESELTDYRTLCYQLFNALALTDKEYHQIADQDYQLYKKLVRPYEIKDKDSDIKEFEINSDYINLYFRNITKATEIEYDEENLAEYDIEEFEENALNHTDKTAMLIQLNKDNVELKTTKMQISNMIEKKVRQLACGKITTKAQYCYIAIDPISYMNFAMTREQGDNGLKDGQFYNRKCNNGDIRTIYRNPLMAFSEIHNVEFVRDNFFDNYFCKSSELIYFNQKSDIYSQIGSGDSDGDAVTVIDSEIIRHGVVETDKPFFFSADGKKIPYIYNDEAKFECSWKPSGNLIGSVSILATVVNTYSQTLPKYYSPDSNKFYYYDEVLEILAEHNFEGITKDSDYDKVVEPAINKLIEAGHLMYSNSKNMDDEIVREQIKKQFLEDSKDIYSLLYTSSLVIDTPKTMNIIDRDMYIKPIEDNYKKSKGSNIKPYFLQYKKYKWEIGKMETYYSSPQTFMDRAAKIIQKKILNTLENNKKSFSDKAKQLQKQLVNNKYDEDKLQECKEKMERFYEEYSKESSEIREKHKFNRAEKSKQLRELDAYSILVADDARKQYDTYTIAQTLAELDKCSEAFLINLFFSHFLDIDKLKPSMKIQFVPDENGDIEYLYKKYRKLEKLVNFNDNTAQNVHLKELERLKVIKEVRFDCRENPDMVKEITDKIKAGLNENGYYELELNGLKVFEDFAELIEGKDKLRIDGFMLNKNNNVAITAKSFGIYYYV
;
A
#
# COMPACT_ATOMS: atom_id res chain seq x y z
N MET A 1 3.81 3.78 -16.35
CA MET A 1 2.76 4.66 -16.88
C MET A 1 3.12 6.10 -16.55
N GLY A 2 2.47 7.05 -17.21
CA GLY A 2 2.74 8.45 -17.00
C GLY A 2 2.01 9.07 -15.81
N GLN A 3 2.58 10.09 -15.20
CA GLN A 3 2.01 10.83 -14.07
C GLN A 3 1.73 12.27 -14.46
N ILE A 4 0.66 12.86 -13.92
CA ILE A 4 0.37 14.30 -13.96
C ILE A 4 0.46 14.87 -12.54
N LYS A 5 0.44 16.20 -12.41
CA LYS A 5 0.41 16.91 -11.12
C LYS A 5 -0.94 17.59 -10.92
N LEU A 6 -1.59 17.31 -9.80
CA LEU A 6 -2.78 18.02 -9.36
C LEU A 6 -2.45 18.94 -8.19
N LEU A 7 -3.06 20.12 -8.18
CA LEU A 7 -3.03 20.98 -7.00
C LEU A 7 -3.95 20.40 -5.92
N LYS A 8 -3.39 20.11 -4.74
CA LYS A 8 -4.11 19.76 -3.52
C LYS A 8 -4.00 20.89 -2.51
N ILE A 9 -5.14 21.39 -2.04
CA ILE A 9 -5.24 22.45 -1.03
C ILE A 9 -5.97 21.98 0.21
N GLY A 10 -5.50 22.43 1.37
CA GLY A 10 -6.14 22.25 2.68
C GLY A 10 -6.55 23.60 3.28
N GLN A 11 -7.07 23.57 4.51
CA GLN A 11 -7.59 24.80 5.16
C GLN A 11 -6.49 25.84 5.44
N GLU A 12 -5.26 25.39 5.67
CA GLU A 12 -4.08 26.26 5.80
C GLU A 12 -3.77 27.10 4.55
N ASN A 13 -4.32 26.71 3.40
CA ASN A 13 -4.11 27.40 2.13
C ASN A 13 -5.17 28.46 1.83
N LEU A 14 -6.24 28.53 2.62
CA LEU A 14 -7.41 29.36 2.37
C LEU A 14 -7.55 30.47 3.42
N ASN A 15 -8.08 31.62 3.00
CA ASN A 15 -8.56 32.64 3.93
C ASN A 15 -10.05 32.44 4.28
N ALA A 16 -10.58 33.28 5.15
CA ALA A 16 -11.97 33.18 5.62
C ALA A 16 -13.05 33.45 4.55
N VAL A 17 -12.65 33.88 3.33
CA VAL A 17 -13.55 34.12 2.19
C VAL A 17 -13.23 33.18 1.02
N ASN A 18 -12.64 32.02 1.31
CA ASN A 18 -12.30 30.96 0.35
C ASN A 18 -11.34 31.38 -0.77
N GLN A 19 -10.52 32.39 -0.53
CA GLN A 19 -9.46 32.78 -1.47
C GLN A 19 -8.14 32.12 -1.09
N MET A 20 -7.44 31.65 -2.10
CA MET A 20 -6.15 31.01 -1.97
C MET A 20 -5.08 32.02 -1.50
N ILE A 21 -4.31 31.63 -0.49
CA ILE A 21 -3.22 32.44 0.05
C ILE A 21 -1.91 32.02 -0.64
N SER A 22 -1.52 32.65 -1.75
CA SER A 22 -0.41 32.19 -2.63
C SER A 22 0.90 31.86 -1.92
N LYS A 23 1.24 32.60 -0.85
CA LYS A 23 2.45 32.35 -0.03
C LYS A 23 2.45 31.03 0.75
N THR A 24 1.31 30.33 0.87
CA THR A 24 1.19 29.07 1.61
C THR A 24 1.35 27.86 0.71
N ILE A 25 1.21 28.03 -0.62
CA ILE A 25 1.39 26.96 -1.60
C ILE A 25 2.87 26.58 -1.64
N LYS A 26 3.13 25.29 -1.47
CA LYS A 26 4.45 24.68 -1.51
C LYS A 26 4.48 23.62 -2.60
N GLU A 27 5.67 23.19 -2.97
CA GLU A 27 5.88 22.05 -3.89
C GLU A 27 5.11 20.79 -3.44
N ALA A 28 4.96 20.59 -2.13
CA ALA A 28 4.20 19.48 -1.56
C ALA A 28 2.70 19.51 -1.84
N ASN A 29 2.12 20.66 -2.22
CA ASN A 29 0.73 20.78 -2.63
C ASN A 29 0.48 20.19 -4.03
N TYR A 30 1.51 20.08 -4.87
CA TYR A 30 1.39 19.48 -6.20
C TYR A 30 1.61 17.97 -6.09
N ILE A 31 0.50 17.24 -5.96
CA ILE A 31 0.52 15.79 -5.79
C ILE A 31 0.56 15.08 -7.14
N LYS A 32 1.33 14.00 -7.19
CA LYS A 32 1.40 13.12 -8.36
C LYS A 32 0.15 12.26 -8.44
N GLN A 33 -0.47 12.22 -9.61
CA GLN A 33 -1.62 11.40 -9.92
C GLN A 33 -1.34 10.63 -11.22
N ASP A 34 -1.67 9.35 -11.29
CA ASP A 34 -1.52 8.60 -12.53
C ASP A 34 -2.43 9.21 -13.61
N LYS A 35 -1.84 9.49 -14.78
CA LYS A 35 -2.59 10.07 -15.91
C LYS A 35 -3.56 9.07 -16.54
N TYR A 36 -3.25 7.78 -16.40
CA TYR A 36 -4.02 6.71 -17.00
C TYR A 36 -5.18 6.26 -16.10
N THR A 37 -6.18 7.14 -15.98
CA THR A 37 -7.49 6.89 -15.34
C THR A 37 -8.59 7.27 -16.31
N PHE A 38 -9.80 6.74 -16.15
CA PHE A 38 -10.91 7.12 -17.03
C PHE A 38 -11.26 8.60 -16.93
N LEU A 39 -11.18 9.19 -15.72
CA LEU A 39 -11.43 10.62 -15.52
C LEU A 39 -10.54 11.50 -16.42
N PHE A 40 -9.24 11.23 -16.44
CA PHE A 40 -8.30 12.03 -17.23
C PHE A 40 -8.38 11.70 -18.73
N LYS A 41 -8.62 10.43 -19.10
CA LYS A 41 -8.90 10.10 -20.51
C LYS A 41 -10.15 10.78 -21.05
N ALA A 42 -11.18 10.91 -20.22
CA ALA A 42 -12.38 11.65 -20.56
C ALA A 42 -12.10 13.15 -20.69
N LEU A 43 -11.24 13.71 -19.83
CA LEU A 43 -10.80 15.11 -19.95
C LEU A 43 -9.99 15.35 -21.23
N GLU A 44 -9.08 14.44 -21.58
CA GLU A 44 -8.33 14.46 -22.85
C GLU A 44 -9.27 14.44 -24.05
N THR A 45 -10.27 13.55 -24.02
CA THR A 45 -11.30 13.41 -25.06
C THR A 45 -12.14 14.68 -25.18
N TYR A 46 -12.54 15.27 -24.05
CA TYR A 46 -13.36 16.48 -24.01
C TYR A 46 -12.62 17.70 -24.56
N LYS A 47 -11.31 17.80 -24.26
CA LYS A 47 -10.47 18.92 -24.68
C LYS A 47 -9.81 18.74 -26.05
N ASP A 48 -9.90 17.54 -26.61
CA ASP A 48 -9.12 17.13 -27.79
C ASP A 48 -7.61 17.40 -27.60
N LYS A 49 -7.10 17.12 -26.39
CA LYS A 49 -5.70 17.34 -25.97
C LYS A 49 -5.22 16.17 -25.11
N GLU A 50 -4.14 15.51 -25.51
CA GLU A 50 -3.46 14.53 -24.67
C GLU A 50 -2.68 15.21 -23.53
N LEU A 51 -2.72 14.64 -22.32
CA LEU A 51 -1.99 15.17 -21.18
C LEU A 51 -0.53 14.70 -21.19
N GLU A 52 0.39 15.63 -20.95
CA GLU A 52 1.84 15.38 -20.93
C GLU A 52 2.33 14.83 -19.57
N GLU A 53 3.55 14.30 -19.55
CA GLU A 53 4.16 13.74 -18.34
C GLU A 53 4.58 14.86 -17.39
N ASN A 54 4.09 14.81 -16.15
CA ASN A 54 4.24 15.82 -15.11
C ASN A 54 3.55 17.16 -15.41
N GLU A 55 2.67 17.22 -16.41
CA GLU A 55 1.83 18.39 -16.69
C GLU A 55 1.05 18.77 -15.42
N ILE A 56 1.01 20.07 -15.12
CA ILE A 56 0.22 20.61 -14.00
C ILE A 56 -1.20 20.83 -14.51
N ILE A 57 -2.13 20.01 -14.04
CA ILE A 57 -3.54 20.10 -14.41
C ILE A 57 -4.25 20.98 -13.38
N LEU A 58 -4.61 22.20 -13.82
CA LEU A 58 -5.42 23.15 -13.06
C LEU A 58 -6.89 23.15 -13.50
N ASP A 59 -7.29 22.22 -14.35
CA ASP A 59 -8.70 22.04 -14.72
C ASP A 59 -9.50 21.48 -13.54
N VAL A 60 -8.88 20.53 -12.85
CA VAL A 60 -9.43 19.84 -11.70
C VAL A 60 -8.42 19.92 -10.57
N ILE A 61 -8.86 20.36 -9.39
CA ILE A 61 -8.03 20.40 -8.18
C ILE A 61 -8.64 19.50 -7.10
N LYS A 62 -7.86 19.23 -6.06
CA LYS A 62 -8.35 18.55 -4.86
C LYS A 62 -8.37 19.49 -3.66
N VAL A 63 -9.43 19.43 -2.90
CA VAL A 63 -9.66 20.28 -1.73
C VAL A 63 -10.03 19.41 -0.54
N THR A 64 -9.31 19.54 0.58
CA THR A 64 -9.81 19.02 1.86
C THR A 64 -10.74 20.07 2.46
N LEU A 65 -12.03 19.75 2.60
CA LEU A 65 -13.05 20.67 3.08
C LEU A 65 -12.90 20.96 4.58
N SER A 66 -13.52 22.04 5.05
CA SER A 66 -13.63 22.31 6.50
C SER A 66 -14.50 21.24 7.19
N ASN A 67 -14.21 20.97 8.46
CA ASN A 67 -15.06 20.15 9.33
C ASN A 67 -16.32 20.90 9.83
N ASP A 68 -16.43 22.22 9.61
CA ASP A 68 -17.64 23.01 9.80
C ASP A 68 -18.51 22.95 8.55
N GLU A 69 -19.75 22.47 8.70
CA GLU A 69 -20.67 22.26 7.58
C GLU A 69 -20.92 23.55 6.80
N LYS A 70 -21.06 24.68 7.50
CA LYS A 70 -21.39 25.96 6.85
C LYS A 70 -20.23 26.45 5.99
N THR A 71 -19.01 26.38 6.52
CA THR A 71 -17.79 26.72 5.78
C THR A 71 -17.58 25.76 4.61
N ALA A 72 -17.76 24.45 4.81
CA ALA A 72 -17.65 23.45 3.75
C ALA A 72 -18.70 23.66 2.63
N LYS A 73 -19.94 24.02 2.97
CA LYS A 73 -20.98 24.38 2.00
C LYS A 73 -20.59 25.61 1.17
N SER A 74 -20.11 26.67 1.82
CA SER A 74 -19.60 27.85 1.12
C SER A 74 -18.46 27.49 0.18
N GLN A 75 -17.47 26.71 0.64
CA GLN A 75 -16.37 26.21 -0.19
C GLN A 75 -16.87 25.44 -1.41
N TRP A 76 -17.86 24.55 -1.23
CA TRP A 76 -18.39 23.71 -2.31
C TRP A 76 -19.19 24.50 -3.35
N PHE A 77 -20.14 25.35 -2.91
CA PHE A 77 -21.12 25.99 -3.79
C PHE A 77 -20.74 27.40 -4.24
N GLU A 78 -20.16 28.21 -3.37
CA GLU A 78 -19.67 29.55 -3.72
C GLU A 78 -18.31 29.46 -4.41
N GLY A 79 -17.59 28.37 -4.15
CA GLY A 79 -16.33 28.00 -4.78
C GLY A 79 -15.10 28.54 -4.07
N ILE A 80 -13.94 28.16 -4.61
CA ILE A 80 -12.63 28.59 -4.15
C ILE A 80 -11.97 29.41 -5.25
N GLU A 81 -11.42 30.56 -4.88
CA GLU A 81 -10.77 31.48 -5.81
C GLU A 81 -9.25 31.27 -5.77
N LEU A 82 -8.69 30.93 -6.92
CA LEU A 82 -7.27 30.74 -7.18
C LEU A 82 -6.87 31.73 -8.28
N GLU A 83 -6.17 32.80 -7.90
CA GLU A 83 -5.90 33.93 -8.80
C GLU A 83 -7.21 34.52 -9.34
N ASP A 84 -7.38 34.60 -10.65
CA ASP A 84 -8.62 35.07 -11.30
C ASP A 84 -9.58 33.93 -11.67
N MET A 85 -9.32 32.69 -11.22
CA MET A 85 -10.10 31.50 -11.56
C MET A 85 -10.86 30.97 -10.35
N ARG A 86 -12.13 30.60 -10.55
CA ARG A 86 -12.98 30.00 -9.51
C ARG A 86 -13.19 28.51 -9.73
N TYR A 87 -13.25 27.75 -8.64
CA TYR A 87 -13.39 26.30 -8.62
C TYR A 87 -14.60 25.87 -7.79
N PHE A 88 -15.41 24.95 -8.29
CA PHE A 88 -16.61 24.46 -7.63
C PHE A 88 -16.50 22.99 -7.25
N GLY A 89 -17.11 22.60 -6.13
CA GLY A 89 -17.11 21.21 -5.68
C GLY A 89 -17.86 20.29 -6.63
N TRP A 90 -17.34 19.08 -6.83
CA TRP A 90 -17.91 18.09 -7.75
C TRP A 90 -18.28 16.77 -7.08
N PHE A 91 -17.30 16.02 -6.57
CA PHE A 91 -17.54 14.77 -5.82
C PHE A 91 -16.35 14.42 -4.93
N ALA A 92 -16.59 13.61 -3.90
CA ALA A 92 -15.52 12.94 -3.15
C ALA A 92 -15.51 11.44 -3.45
N THR A 93 -14.32 10.85 -3.47
CA THR A 93 -14.19 9.38 -3.52
C THR A 93 -14.33 8.80 -2.10
N PRO A 94 -14.68 7.52 -1.94
CA PRO A 94 -14.68 6.89 -0.60
C PRO A 94 -13.33 6.98 0.13
N GLY A 95 -12.21 7.01 -0.60
CA GLY A 95 -10.89 7.25 -0.02
C GLY A 95 -10.67 8.71 0.41
N GLY A 96 -11.23 9.66 -0.33
CA GLY A 96 -11.25 11.08 0.00
C GLY A 96 -12.13 11.40 1.21
N MET A 97 -13.29 10.74 1.33
CA MET A 97 -14.18 10.85 2.50
C MET A 97 -13.50 10.36 3.79
N LYS A 98 -12.50 9.46 3.71
CA LYS A 98 -11.74 8.97 4.87
C LYS A 98 -10.58 9.90 5.30
N GLN A 99 -10.34 10.99 4.57
CA GLN A 99 -9.31 11.97 4.93
C GLN A 99 -9.86 12.91 6.00
N GLU A 100 -9.10 13.08 7.08
CA GLU A 100 -9.41 13.95 8.20
C GLU A 100 -8.12 14.37 8.91
N ASN A 101 -8.05 15.65 9.27
CA ASN A 101 -7.03 16.19 10.15
C ASN A 101 -7.69 17.13 11.15
N GLU A 102 -8.05 16.59 12.31
CA GLU A 102 -8.69 17.34 13.40
C GLU A 102 -7.88 18.56 13.87
N LYS A 103 -6.54 18.54 13.73
CA LYS A 103 -5.69 19.67 14.13
C LYS A 103 -5.77 20.86 13.18
N GLU A 104 -6.11 20.60 11.93
CA GLU A 104 -6.20 21.58 10.85
C GLU A 104 -7.67 21.87 10.47
N ASP A 105 -8.63 21.38 11.26
CA ASP A 105 -10.06 21.64 11.10
C ASP A 105 -10.61 21.17 9.75
N GLU A 106 -10.05 20.08 9.20
CA GLU A 106 -10.31 19.63 7.83
C GLU A 106 -10.74 18.17 7.75
N LYS A 107 -11.69 17.88 6.86
CA LYS A 107 -12.14 16.52 6.50
C LYS A 107 -12.69 16.49 5.08
N CYS A 108 -12.80 15.30 4.50
CA CYS A 108 -13.31 15.08 3.13
C CYS A 108 -12.43 15.74 2.05
N GLU A 109 -11.55 14.95 1.45
CA GLU A 109 -10.87 15.34 0.21
C GLU A 109 -11.82 15.13 -0.99
N ALA A 110 -12.16 16.22 -1.68
CA ALA A 110 -13.05 16.24 -2.83
C ALA A 110 -12.38 16.81 -4.08
N PHE A 111 -12.87 16.40 -5.25
CA PHE A 111 -12.52 16.99 -6.53
C PHE A 111 -13.33 18.26 -6.77
N PHE A 112 -12.64 19.28 -7.28
CA PHE A 112 -13.18 20.57 -7.64
C PHE A 112 -12.86 20.87 -9.10
N ILE A 113 -13.80 21.48 -9.82
CA ILE A 113 -13.71 21.79 -11.25
C ILE A 113 -13.61 23.30 -11.47
N ARG A 114 -12.76 23.74 -12.38
CA ARG A 114 -12.64 25.15 -12.77
C ARG A 114 -13.90 25.65 -13.50
N GLU A 115 -14.30 26.89 -13.24
CA GLU A 115 -15.57 27.46 -13.69
C GLU A 115 -15.80 27.41 -15.21
N ASP A 116 -14.77 27.76 -16.00
CA ASP A 116 -14.82 27.82 -17.46
C ASP A 116 -15.03 26.46 -18.15
N ILE A 117 -14.74 25.36 -17.44
CA ILE A 117 -14.92 23.99 -17.95
C ILE A 117 -15.97 23.20 -17.17
N LYS A 118 -16.82 23.87 -16.37
CA LYS A 118 -17.83 23.20 -15.54
C LYS A 118 -18.78 22.30 -16.34
N GLU A 119 -19.03 22.60 -17.61
CA GLU A 119 -19.83 21.78 -18.53
C GLU A 119 -19.26 20.35 -18.72
N PHE A 120 -17.94 20.18 -18.56
CA PHE A 120 -17.29 18.87 -18.54
C PHE A 120 -17.94 17.93 -17.52
N THR A 121 -18.32 18.41 -16.34
CA THR A 121 -18.94 17.55 -15.30
C THR A 121 -20.25 16.91 -15.77
N THR A 122 -21.08 17.69 -16.48
CA THR A 122 -22.35 17.22 -17.02
C THR A 122 -22.13 16.29 -18.21
N TRP A 123 -21.21 16.63 -19.12
CA TRP A 123 -20.83 15.75 -20.21
C TRP A 123 -20.29 14.41 -19.69
N PHE A 124 -19.39 14.46 -18.70
CA PHE A 124 -18.76 13.31 -18.07
C PHE A 124 -19.80 12.38 -17.42
N GLU A 125 -20.69 12.92 -16.58
CA GLU A 125 -21.76 12.15 -15.93
C GLU A 125 -22.71 11.51 -16.95
N ASN A 126 -22.94 12.15 -18.10
CA ASN A 126 -23.74 11.57 -19.18
C ASN A 126 -23.02 10.38 -19.83
N ILE A 127 -21.73 10.47 -20.14
CA ILE A 127 -21.04 9.36 -20.83
C ILE A 127 -20.86 8.14 -19.92
N ILE A 128 -20.53 8.32 -18.63
CA ILE A 128 -20.28 7.19 -17.71
C ILE A 128 -21.54 6.41 -17.35
N SER A 129 -22.72 6.97 -17.64
CA SER A 129 -24.03 6.37 -17.38
C SER A 129 -24.86 6.14 -18.65
N LEU A 130 -24.32 6.41 -19.84
CA LEU A 130 -25.08 6.46 -21.10
C LEU A 130 -26.38 7.28 -20.95
N ASN A 131 -26.24 8.45 -20.32
CA ASN A 131 -27.28 9.43 -20.05
C ASN A 131 -28.37 8.96 -19.05
N GLN A 132 -28.17 7.85 -18.35
CA GLN A 132 -29.19 7.29 -17.45
C GLN A 132 -29.32 8.03 -16.11
N PHE A 133 -28.28 8.72 -15.64
CA PHE A 133 -28.39 9.50 -14.39
C PHE A 133 -29.47 10.59 -14.45
N LYS A 134 -29.80 11.10 -15.64
CA LYS A 134 -30.88 12.09 -15.80
C LYS A 134 -32.25 11.58 -15.37
N LEU A 135 -32.49 10.26 -15.46
CA LEU A 135 -33.76 9.66 -15.03
C LEU A 135 -33.93 9.70 -13.50
N LEU A 136 -32.82 9.87 -12.77
CA LEU A 136 -32.80 9.91 -11.32
C LEU A 136 -32.96 11.33 -10.76
N ASN A 137 -32.86 12.37 -11.59
CA ASN A 137 -32.97 13.75 -11.16
C ASN A 137 -34.29 14.00 -10.43
N ASP A 138 -34.20 14.68 -9.29
CA ASP A 138 -35.35 14.99 -8.43
C ASP A 138 -36.11 13.75 -7.90
N LYS A 139 -35.48 12.56 -7.96
CA LYS A 139 -36.01 11.31 -7.38
C LYS A 139 -35.27 10.95 -6.11
N GLU A 140 -35.96 10.28 -5.21
CA GLU A 140 -35.39 9.80 -3.95
C GLU A 140 -34.62 8.49 -4.21
N ILE A 141 -33.30 8.57 -4.17
CA ILE A 141 -32.40 7.45 -4.51
C ILE A 141 -31.29 7.31 -3.47
N TYR A 142 -30.55 6.21 -3.53
CA TYR A 142 -29.33 6.05 -2.76
C TYR A 142 -28.15 6.72 -3.48
N VAL A 143 -28.07 8.05 -3.40
CA VAL A 143 -27.12 8.90 -4.17
C VAL A 143 -25.68 8.38 -4.14
N ASN A 144 -25.14 8.03 -2.96
CA ASN A 144 -23.79 7.48 -2.84
C ASN A 144 -23.62 6.14 -3.58
N LYS A 145 -24.56 5.20 -3.39
CA LYS A 145 -24.48 3.87 -3.98
C LYS A 145 -24.75 3.87 -5.49
N GLN A 146 -25.72 4.65 -5.96
CA GLN A 146 -26.17 4.63 -7.36
C GLN A 146 -25.40 5.60 -8.27
N VAL A 147 -24.90 6.72 -7.73
CA VAL A 147 -24.24 7.79 -8.54
C VAL A 147 -22.79 8.03 -8.10
N LEU A 148 -22.56 8.57 -6.89
CA LEU A 148 -21.22 9.07 -6.52
C LEU A 148 -20.16 7.98 -6.50
N SER A 149 -20.49 6.76 -6.05
CA SER A 149 -19.55 5.64 -6.09
C SER A 149 -19.19 5.21 -7.52
N ARG A 150 -20.05 5.46 -8.52
CA ARG A 150 -19.79 5.16 -9.94
C ARG A 150 -18.90 6.22 -10.57
N ILE A 151 -19.12 7.49 -10.22
CA ILE A 151 -18.20 8.58 -10.55
C ILE A 151 -16.82 8.27 -9.95
N ALA A 152 -16.75 7.86 -8.68
CA ALA A 152 -15.48 7.55 -8.02
C ALA A 152 -14.70 6.40 -8.70
N LEU A 153 -15.36 5.40 -9.29
CA LEU A 153 -14.69 4.29 -10.00
C LEU A 153 -13.86 4.76 -11.20
N THR A 154 -14.15 5.94 -11.76
CA THR A 154 -13.43 6.52 -12.91
C THR A 154 -12.03 7.00 -12.55
N THR A 155 -11.74 7.16 -11.25
CA THR A 155 -10.42 7.54 -10.72
C THR A 155 -9.50 6.34 -10.49
N SER A 156 -9.96 5.12 -10.79
CA SER A 156 -9.14 3.91 -10.69
C SER A 156 -7.95 3.99 -11.63
N ILE A 157 -6.77 3.59 -11.14
CA ILE A 157 -5.57 3.47 -11.97
C ILE A 157 -5.76 2.30 -12.94
N LEU A 158 -5.58 2.58 -14.22
CA LEU A 158 -5.67 1.61 -15.30
C LEU A 158 -4.25 1.12 -15.64
N ILE A 159 -4.14 -0.12 -16.12
CA ILE A 159 -2.87 -0.67 -16.63
C ILE A 159 -2.90 -0.93 -18.13
N THR A 160 -4.08 -1.21 -18.68
CA THR A 160 -4.32 -1.34 -20.13
C THR A 160 -5.83 -1.30 -20.41
N GLU A 161 -6.19 -1.39 -21.69
CA GLU A 161 -7.55 -1.52 -22.19
C GLU A 161 -7.59 -2.38 -23.45
N ILE A 162 -8.71 -3.06 -23.67
CA ILE A 162 -9.02 -3.80 -24.90
C ILE A 162 -10.37 -3.33 -25.45
N ASN A 163 -10.70 -3.71 -26.68
CA ASN A 163 -12.05 -3.52 -27.19
C ASN A 163 -13.06 -4.28 -26.33
N MET A 164 -14.26 -3.74 -26.16
CA MET A 164 -15.29 -4.39 -25.36
C MET A 164 -15.58 -5.81 -25.91
N PRO A 165 -15.45 -6.87 -25.10
CA PRO A 165 -15.80 -8.22 -25.54
C PRO A 165 -17.31 -8.43 -25.68
N ASN A 166 -17.72 -9.59 -26.18
CA ASN A 166 -19.13 -9.99 -26.18
C ASN A 166 -19.62 -10.21 -24.74
N ILE A 167 -20.51 -9.36 -24.23
CA ILE A 167 -20.96 -9.41 -22.84
C ILE A 167 -22.24 -10.23 -22.71
N ILE A 168 -22.24 -11.15 -21.75
CA ILE A 168 -23.44 -11.81 -21.25
C ILE A 168 -23.53 -11.55 -19.74
N ILE A 169 -24.67 -11.04 -19.28
CA ILE A 169 -24.90 -10.74 -17.86
C ILE A 169 -25.92 -11.73 -17.32
N LEU A 170 -25.51 -12.58 -16.39
CA LEU A 170 -26.38 -13.54 -15.71
C LEU A 170 -27.13 -12.87 -14.55
N PRO A 171 -28.36 -13.33 -14.23
CA PRO A 171 -29.07 -12.86 -13.05
C PRO A 171 -28.31 -13.22 -11.78
N LYS A 172 -28.62 -12.53 -10.67
CA LYS A 172 -28.11 -12.91 -9.35
C LYS A 172 -28.44 -14.38 -9.03
N ALA A 173 -27.46 -15.10 -8.50
CA ALA A 173 -27.63 -16.45 -7.99
C ALA A 173 -27.65 -16.43 -6.46
N THR A 174 -28.52 -17.23 -5.87
CA THR A 174 -28.61 -17.39 -4.42
C THR A 174 -28.66 -18.86 -4.03
N ILE A 175 -28.35 -19.14 -2.76
CA ILE A 175 -28.68 -20.43 -2.13
C ILE A 175 -29.49 -20.17 -0.86
N ASP A 176 -30.47 -21.03 -0.61
CA ASP A 176 -31.14 -21.10 0.68
C ASP A 176 -30.15 -21.59 1.73
N PHE A 177 -30.05 -20.85 2.82
CA PHE A 177 -29.12 -21.12 3.90
C PHE A 177 -29.80 -20.94 5.26
N SER A 178 -29.50 -21.84 6.19
CA SER A 178 -29.99 -21.77 7.56
C SER A 178 -28.86 -22.08 8.54
N ARG A 179 -28.64 -21.17 9.48
CA ARG A 179 -27.63 -21.31 10.53
C ARG A 179 -27.93 -20.40 11.71
N ILE A 180 -27.55 -20.86 12.89
CA ILE A 180 -27.56 -20.05 14.11
C ILE A 180 -26.22 -19.31 14.23
N TYR A 181 -26.30 -17.98 14.28
CA TYR A 181 -25.17 -17.09 14.45
C TYR A 181 -25.19 -16.41 15.82
N LYS A 182 -24.10 -15.74 16.15
CA LYS A 182 -24.11 -14.64 17.11
C LYS A 182 -24.35 -13.33 16.39
N THR A 183 -25.16 -12.45 16.95
CA THR A 183 -25.28 -11.06 16.50
C THR A 183 -25.28 -10.11 17.68
N VAL A 184 -25.10 -8.84 17.38
CA VAL A 184 -25.14 -7.77 18.37
C VAL A 184 -26.33 -6.86 18.08
N VAL A 185 -27.14 -6.59 19.10
CA VAL A 185 -28.27 -5.67 19.02
C VAL A 185 -27.90 -4.37 19.75
N PRO A 186 -27.83 -3.22 19.06
CA PRO A 186 -27.60 -1.93 19.69
C PRO A 186 -28.90 -1.36 20.27
N ASN A 187 -28.92 -1.07 21.57
CA ASN A 187 -30.04 -0.45 22.27
C ASN A 187 -29.67 0.98 22.70
N GLU A 188 -30.43 1.97 22.28
CA GLU A 188 -30.24 3.36 22.72
C GLU A 188 -30.70 3.52 24.19
N VAL A 189 -29.80 4.02 25.03
CA VAL A 189 -30.04 4.31 26.44
C VAL A 189 -29.58 5.74 26.77
N GLU A 190 -30.22 6.37 27.76
CA GLU A 190 -29.78 7.66 28.31
C GLU A 190 -28.95 7.42 29.57
N VAL A 191 -27.75 8.00 29.63
CA VAL A 191 -26.81 7.85 30.74
C VAL A 191 -26.49 9.23 31.32
N GLU A 192 -26.53 9.34 32.64
CA GLU A 192 -26.09 10.54 33.36
C GLU A 192 -24.56 10.63 33.33
N VAL A 193 -24.03 11.68 32.72
CA VAL A 193 -22.60 11.99 32.65
C VAL A 193 -22.32 13.22 33.52
N VAL A 194 -21.39 13.07 34.46
CA VAL A 194 -20.97 14.16 35.34
C VAL A 194 -19.73 14.82 34.76
N ASN A 195 -19.81 16.12 34.52
CA ASN A 195 -18.64 16.91 34.18
C ASN A 195 -17.74 17.07 35.42
N GLU A 196 -16.63 16.34 35.46
CA GLU A 196 -15.68 16.33 36.59
C GLU A 196 -15.12 17.73 36.97
N LYS A 197 -15.25 18.74 36.10
CA LYS A 197 -14.77 20.11 36.36
C LYS A 197 -15.86 21.05 36.87
N THR A 198 -17.12 20.80 36.53
CA THR A 198 -18.24 21.70 36.84
C THR A 198 -19.30 21.07 37.75
N ASP A 199 -19.18 19.75 38.04
CA ASP A 199 -20.19 18.91 38.71
C ASP A 199 -21.58 18.96 38.04
N GLU A 200 -21.63 19.41 36.78
CA GLU A 200 -22.85 19.46 35.99
C GLU A 200 -23.20 18.07 35.47
N ILE A 201 -24.45 17.66 35.65
CA ILE A 201 -24.98 16.37 35.16
C ILE A 201 -25.67 16.63 33.83
N THR A 202 -25.21 15.97 32.78
CA THR A 202 -25.83 15.97 31.45
C THR A 202 -26.30 14.57 31.11
N LEU A 203 -27.47 14.45 30.50
CA LEU A 203 -27.94 13.18 29.94
C LEU A 203 -27.33 13.03 28.54
N GLU A 204 -26.47 12.03 28.35
CA GLU A 204 -25.91 11.65 27.05
C GLU A 204 -26.59 10.37 26.54
N LYS A 205 -26.85 10.31 25.24
CA LYS A 205 -27.34 9.09 24.58
C LYS A 205 -26.17 8.16 24.27
N GLN A 206 -26.31 6.89 24.61
CA GLN A 206 -25.30 5.85 24.37
C GLN A 206 -25.95 4.58 23.81
N ILE A 207 -25.14 3.75 23.14
CA ILE A 207 -25.54 2.39 22.77
C ILE A 207 -25.10 1.40 23.84
N GLU A 208 -26.07 0.64 24.37
CA GLU A 208 -25.82 -0.60 25.09
C GLU A 208 -26.02 -1.79 24.13
N TYR A 209 -25.00 -2.61 23.99
CA TYR A 209 -25.03 -3.78 23.12
C TYR A 209 -25.49 -5.02 23.88
N SER A 210 -26.42 -5.79 23.31
CA SER A 210 -26.71 -7.18 23.72
C SER A 210 -26.14 -8.16 22.70
N LEU A 211 -25.53 -9.25 23.19
CA LEU A 211 -25.07 -10.36 22.36
C LEU A 211 -26.15 -11.43 22.36
N GLU A 212 -26.68 -11.75 21.19
CA GLU A 212 -27.84 -12.62 21.02
C GLU A 212 -27.54 -13.75 20.03
N ASP A 213 -28.26 -14.86 20.17
CA ASP A 213 -28.32 -15.88 19.11
C ASP A 213 -29.27 -15.36 18.01
N TYR A 214 -28.87 -15.54 16.76
CA TYR A 214 -29.64 -15.12 15.59
C TYR A 214 -29.84 -16.30 14.65
N ASP A 215 -31.09 -16.75 14.53
CA ASP A 215 -31.49 -17.79 13.60
C ASP A 215 -31.67 -17.17 12.21
N PHE A 216 -30.64 -17.29 11.37
CA PHE A 216 -30.74 -16.87 9.98
C PHE A 216 -31.42 -17.98 9.19
N GLU A 217 -32.50 -17.64 8.50
CA GLU A 217 -33.14 -18.44 7.46
C GLU A 217 -33.41 -17.53 6.27
N GLY A 218 -32.69 -17.74 5.17
CA GLY A 218 -32.83 -16.90 3.99
C GLY A 218 -31.87 -17.25 2.86
N GLU A 219 -31.83 -16.39 1.87
CA GLU A 219 -30.98 -16.55 0.69
C GLU A 219 -29.65 -15.80 0.84
N ILE A 220 -28.53 -16.43 0.47
CA ILE A 220 -27.22 -15.77 0.38
C ILE A 220 -26.74 -15.68 -1.08
N ASP A 221 -26.11 -14.55 -1.43
CA ASP A 221 -25.47 -14.36 -2.74
C ASP A 221 -24.15 -15.13 -2.80
N VAL A 222 -23.87 -15.77 -3.93
CA VAL A 222 -22.76 -16.71 -4.07
C VAL A 222 -21.74 -16.31 -5.13
N PHE A 223 -22.08 -15.43 -6.08
CA PHE A 223 -21.14 -15.02 -7.15
C PHE A 223 -20.80 -13.52 -7.11
N ASP A 224 -21.00 -12.84 -5.97
CA ASP A 224 -20.78 -11.40 -5.84
C ASP A 224 -19.37 -10.99 -6.31
N GLY A 225 -19.31 -10.09 -7.29
CA GLY A 225 -18.07 -9.51 -7.82
C GLY A 225 -17.27 -10.37 -8.79
N GLY A 226 -17.58 -11.66 -8.92
CA GLY A 226 -16.79 -12.64 -9.69
C GLY A 226 -17.41 -13.04 -11.03
N GLY A 227 -16.59 -13.16 -12.07
CA GLY A 227 -17.01 -13.63 -13.38
C GLY A 227 -15.94 -14.46 -14.08
N ILE A 228 -16.22 -14.85 -15.32
CA ILE A 228 -15.29 -15.61 -16.16
C ILE A 228 -15.25 -15.03 -17.57
N ALA A 229 -14.14 -15.25 -18.27
CA ALA A 229 -14.05 -14.91 -19.68
C ALA A 229 -13.29 -15.97 -20.46
N THR A 230 -13.58 -16.06 -21.74
CA THR A 230 -12.94 -16.99 -22.66
C THR A 230 -11.45 -16.68 -22.85
N PRO A 231 -10.64 -17.67 -23.25
CA PRO A 231 -9.20 -17.51 -23.54
C PRO A 231 -8.85 -16.29 -24.41
N GLU A 232 -9.64 -16.01 -25.45
CA GLU A 232 -9.44 -14.90 -26.39
C GLU A 232 -9.43 -13.53 -25.69
N VAL A 233 -10.30 -13.31 -24.69
CA VAL A 233 -10.33 -12.05 -23.92
C VAL A 233 -8.99 -11.83 -23.21
N PHE A 234 -8.44 -12.89 -22.61
CA PHE A 234 -7.16 -12.84 -21.92
C PHE A 234 -5.97 -12.72 -22.87
N GLU A 235 -6.09 -13.29 -24.08
CA GLU A 235 -5.10 -13.11 -25.14
C GLU A 235 -5.04 -11.67 -25.63
N GLN A 236 -6.18 -10.99 -25.76
CA GLN A 236 -6.22 -9.56 -26.09
C GLN A 236 -5.60 -8.70 -24.98
N ILE A 237 -5.90 -8.98 -23.71
CA ILE A 237 -5.25 -8.31 -22.56
C ILE A 237 -3.73 -8.58 -22.59
N GLY A 238 -3.36 -9.83 -22.89
CA GLY A 238 -1.98 -10.25 -23.03
C GLY A 238 -1.25 -9.48 -24.14
N GLN A 239 -1.86 -9.32 -25.31
CA GLN A 239 -1.28 -8.59 -26.44
C GLN A 239 -0.97 -7.14 -26.09
N THR A 240 -1.86 -6.43 -25.38
CA THR A 240 -1.63 -5.03 -25.00
C THR A 240 -0.56 -4.89 -23.91
N LEU A 241 -0.42 -5.88 -23.04
CA LEU A 241 0.62 -5.96 -22.01
C LEU A 241 1.91 -6.64 -22.48
N LYS A 242 1.94 -7.19 -23.70
CA LYS A 242 3.01 -8.04 -24.24
C LYS A 242 3.31 -9.25 -23.35
N ARG A 243 2.25 -9.95 -22.94
CA ARG A 243 2.26 -11.12 -22.05
C ARG A 243 1.36 -12.22 -22.62
N ASN A 244 1.68 -13.48 -22.32
CA ASN A 244 0.89 -14.65 -22.72
C ASN A 244 0.44 -15.51 -21.51
N ASP A 245 0.76 -15.06 -20.30
CA ASP A 245 0.55 -15.73 -19.04
C ASP A 245 -0.58 -15.10 -18.22
N ILE A 246 -1.52 -14.40 -18.87
CA ILE A 246 -2.63 -13.74 -18.19
C ILE A 246 -3.75 -14.76 -17.92
N ASP A 247 -4.03 -14.95 -16.63
CA ASP A 247 -4.99 -15.94 -16.11
C ASP A 247 -6.16 -15.30 -15.33
N PHE A 248 -5.97 -14.09 -14.80
CA PHE A 248 -7.07 -13.29 -14.23
C PHE A 248 -6.87 -11.80 -14.46
N ALA A 249 -7.96 -11.05 -14.39
CA ALA A 249 -7.95 -9.61 -14.49
C ALA A 249 -8.99 -8.96 -13.57
N VAL A 250 -8.67 -7.80 -13.00
CA VAL A 250 -9.65 -6.92 -12.35
C VAL A 250 -10.06 -5.85 -13.34
N ILE A 251 -11.34 -5.86 -13.71
CA ILE A 251 -11.88 -5.15 -14.86
C ILE A 251 -12.74 -3.96 -14.49
N ARG A 252 -12.83 -2.99 -15.41
CA ARG A 252 -13.71 -1.82 -15.38
C ARG A 252 -14.33 -1.63 -16.76
N GLY A 253 -15.58 -1.22 -16.80
CA GLY A 253 -16.29 -0.85 -18.02
C GLY A 253 -17.22 0.31 -17.74
N TYR A 254 -17.07 1.39 -18.49
CA TYR A 254 -17.79 2.64 -18.25
C TYR A 254 -19.01 2.72 -19.16
N GLY A 255 -20.00 3.53 -18.79
CA GLY A 255 -21.33 3.56 -19.43
C GLY A 255 -22.36 2.68 -18.72
N ILE A 256 -21.98 1.44 -18.38
CA ILE A 256 -22.85 0.48 -17.64
C ILE A 256 -22.29 0.08 -16.27
N GLY A 257 -21.08 0.56 -15.92
CA GLY A 257 -20.48 0.38 -14.60
C GLY A 257 -20.01 -1.05 -14.30
N ILE A 258 -19.33 -1.70 -15.23
CA ILE A 258 -18.69 -3.01 -14.98
C ILE A 258 -17.59 -2.85 -13.93
N LYS A 259 -17.61 -3.70 -12.90
CA LYS A 259 -16.58 -3.81 -11.87
C LYS A 259 -16.54 -5.24 -11.33
N GLY A 260 -15.38 -5.89 -11.38
CA GLY A 260 -15.16 -7.17 -10.70
C GLY A 260 -13.85 -7.84 -11.09
N LEU A 261 -13.67 -9.09 -10.64
CA LEU A 261 -12.58 -9.97 -11.03
C LEU A 261 -13.10 -11.02 -12.02
N ILE A 262 -12.33 -11.27 -13.08
CA ILE A 262 -12.59 -12.34 -14.03
C ILE A 262 -11.43 -13.33 -14.08
N THR A 263 -11.76 -14.61 -14.24
CA THR A 263 -10.77 -15.68 -14.43
C THR A 263 -10.86 -16.28 -15.84
N ARG A 264 -9.73 -16.76 -16.34
CA ARG A 264 -9.61 -17.45 -17.64
C ARG A 264 -10.30 -18.79 -17.58
N PHE A 265 -11.32 -18.98 -18.40
CA PHE A 265 -12.10 -20.21 -18.47
C PHE A 265 -12.59 -20.49 -19.89
N ASP A 266 -12.39 -21.72 -20.38
CA ASP A 266 -12.83 -22.12 -21.72
C ASP A 266 -14.33 -22.52 -21.70
N ILE A 267 -15.18 -21.51 -21.85
CA ILE A 267 -16.65 -21.64 -21.83
C ILE A 267 -17.14 -22.61 -22.90
N ILE A 268 -16.62 -22.49 -24.13
CA ILE A 268 -17.07 -23.30 -25.28
C ILE A 268 -16.68 -24.76 -25.06
N LYS A 269 -15.43 -25.04 -24.64
CA LYS A 269 -14.99 -26.40 -24.32
C LYS A 269 -15.79 -27.02 -23.19
N PHE A 270 -16.16 -26.23 -22.17
CA PHE A 270 -17.04 -26.71 -21.10
C PHE A 270 -18.41 -27.11 -21.66
N LEU A 271 -19.04 -26.23 -22.45
CA LEU A 271 -20.33 -26.51 -23.08
C LEU A 271 -20.27 -27.75 -23.99
N ASP A 272 -19.20 -27.92 -24.78
CA ASP A 272 -19.02 -29.10 -25.64
C ASP A 272 -19.00 -30.43 -24.85
N VAL A 273 -18.58 -30.41 -23.59
CA VAL A 273 -18.53 -31.59 -22.72
C VAL A 273 -19.85 -31.80 -21.97
N PHE A 274 -20.41 -30.72 -21.41
CA PHE A 274 -21.48 -30.81 -20.42
C PHE A 274 -22.88 -30.53 -20.96
N TYR A 275 -23.04 -29.76 -22.05
CA TYR A 275 -24.32 -29.60 -22.71
C TYR A 275 -24.74 -30.93 -23.38
N LYS A 276 -25.98 -31.36 -23.14
CA LYS A 276 -26.53 -32.61 -23.69
C LYS A 276 -27.70 -32.38 -24.66
N GLU A 277 -28.56 -31.43 -24.32
CA GLU A 277 -29.75 -31.05 -25.09
C GLU A 277 -30.16 -29.63 -24.70
N ASP A 278 -31.10 -29.04 -25.44
CA ASP A 278 -31.61 -27.71 -25.15
C ASP A 278 -32.28 -27.66 -23.76
N MET A 279 -31.88 -26.66 -22.99
CA MET A 279 -32.37 -26.34 -21.65
C MET A 279 -33.07 -24.99 -21.68
N GLU A 280 -33.76 -24.66 -20.59
CA GLU A 280 -34.49 -23.39 -20.46
C GLU A 280 -33.57 -22.16 -20.58
N PHE A 281 -32.30 -22.26 -20.13
CA PHE A 281 -31.35 -21.13 -20.08
C PHE A 281 -30.14 -21.31 -20.98
N CYS A 282 -30.00 -22.45 -21.65
CA CYS A 282 -28.91 -22.76 -22.58
C CYS A 282 -29.41 -23.58 -23.75
N LYS A 283 -29.08 -23.15 -24.97
CA LYS A 283 -29.48 -23.85 -26.20
C LYS A 283 -28.36 -23.86 -27.23
N LYS A 284 -28.45 -24.76 -28.21
CA LYS A 284 -27.51 -24.82 -29.34
C LYS A 284 -28.25 -24.69 -30.66
N GLU A 285 -28.01 -23.60 -31.37
CA GLU A 285 -28.61 -23.31 -32.68
C GLU A 285 -27.52 -23.11 -33.74
N ASN A 286 -27.63 -23.79 -34.88
CA ASN A 286 -26.66 -23.71 -35.98
C ASN A 286 -25.19 -23.93 -35.57
N GLY A 287 -24.95 -24.80 -34.58
CA GLY A 287 -23.62 -25.10 -34.07
C GLY A 287 -23.08 -24.10 -33.03
N LYS A 288 -23.81 -23.04 -32.72
CA LYS A 288 -23.44 -22.01 -31.74
C LYS A 288 -24.26 -22.16 -30.46
N TYR A 289 -23.63 -21.89 -29.32
CA TYR A 289 -24.31 -21.89 -28.02
C TYR A 289 -24.91 -20.52 -27.71
N TYR A 290 -26.04 -20.53 -27.02
CA TYR A 290 -26.69 -19.33 -26.52
C TYR A 290 -27.01 -19.51 -25.03
N LEU A 291 -26.84 -18.44 -24.26
CA LEU A 291 -27.24 -18.35 -22.86
C LEU A 291 -28.28 -17.25 -22.70
N MET A 292 -29.25 -17.47 -21.81
CA MET A 292 -30.21 -16.43 -21.47
C MET A 292 -29.60 -15.45 -20.45
N ASP A 293 -29.65 -14.15 -20.76
CA ASP A 293 -29.16 -13.09 -19.87
C ASP A 293 -30.20 -12.74 -18.78
N MET A 294 -29.83 -11.81 -17.88
CA MET A 294 -30.68 -11.34 -16.79
C MET A 294 -31.93 -10.57 -17.25
N PHE A 295 -31.96 -10.11 -18.51
CA PHE A 295 -33.09 -9.39 -19.11
C PHE A 295 -34.03 -10.34 -19.89
N GLY A 296 -33.77 -11.65 -19.86
CA GLY A 296 -34.56 -12.66 -20.57
C GLY A 296 -34.25 -12.77 -22.06
N ALA A 297 -33.12 -12.22 -22.53
CA ALA A 297 -32.72 -12.28 -23.92
C ALA A 297 -31.65 -13.37 -24.18
N TRP A 298 -31.75 -14.05 -25.32
CA TRP A 298 -30.76 -15.03 -25.76
C TRP A 298 -29.52 -14.32 -26.32
N ARG A 299 -28.35 -14.63 -25.75
CA ARG A 299 -27.06 -14.07 -26.16
C ARG A 299 -26.13 -15.18 -26.65
N GLU A 300 -25.48 -14.96 -27.78
CA GLU A 300 -24.52 -15.91 -28.36
C GLU A 300 -23.28 -16.02 -27.45
N VAL A 301 -22.81 -17.25 -27.23
CA VAL A 301 -21.49 -17.51 -26.64
C VAL A 301 -20.47 -17.55 -27.78
N ALA A 302 -19.75 -16.44 -27.96
CA ALA A 302 -18.64 -16.30 -28.88
C ALA A 302 -17.30 -16.69 -28.24
N ASP A 303 -16.26 -16.81 -29.05
CA ASP A 303 -14.88 -17.05 -28.62
C ASP A 303 -14.30 -15.93 -27.76
N ASN A 304 -14.84 -14.71 -27.85
CA ASN A 304 -14.49 -13.52 -27.07
C ASN A 304 -15.55 -13.15 -26.01
N THR A 305 -16.20 -14.14 -25.40
CA THR A 305 -17.26 -13.90 -24.41
C THR A 305 -16.72 -13.52 -23.03
N LEU A 306 -17.31 -12.47 -22.47
CA LEU A 306 -17.19 -12.04 -21.08
C LEU A 306 -18.51 -12.34 -20.36
N LEU A 307 -18.49 -13.33 -19.46
CA LEU A 307 -19.65 -13.77 -18.70
C LEU A 307 -19.61 -13.15 -17.30
N LEU A 308 -20.51 -12.20 -17.08
CA LEU A 308 -20.64 -11.43 -15.84
C LEU A 308 -21.93 -11.82 -15.13
N ASN A 309 -22.05 -11.46 -13.85
CA ASN A 309 -23.32 -11.50 -13.14
C ASN A 309 -23.80 -10.09 -12.77
N GLU A 310 -25.06 -9.99 -12.39
CA GLU A 310 -25.74 -8.74 -12.01
C GLU A 310 -24.94 -7.89 -11.02
N SER A 311 -24.29 -8.50 -10.03
CA SER A 311 -23.49 -7.76 -9.03
C SER A 311 -22.31 -7.02 -9.67
N MET A 312 -21.78 -7.47 -10.82
CA MET A 312 -20.63 -6.85 -11.49
C MET A 312 -21.03 -5.65 -12.35
N VAL A 313 -22.30 -5.53 -12.75
CA VAL A 313 -22.77 -4.48 -13.67
C VAL A 313 -23.58 -3.46 -12.88
N LYS A 314 -22.86 -2.49 -12.33
CA LYS A 314 -23.34 -1.67 -11.23
C LYS A 314 -24.43 -0.63 -11.60
N LEU A 315 -24.78 -0.52 -12.88
CA LEU A 315 -25.88 0.29 -13.41
C LEU A 315 -26.97 -0.55 -14.13
N ALA A 316 -26.94 -1.89 -14.04
CA ALA A 316 -27.87 -2.76 -14.77
C ALA A 316 -29.36 -2.37 -14.57
N ASP A 317 -29.75 -2.02 -13.35
CA ASP A 317 -31.11 -1.57 -12.99
C ASP A 317 -31.59 -0.37 -13.81
N LEU A 318 -30.68 0.52 -14.25
CA LEU A 318 -31.05 1.69 -15.07
C LEU A 318 -31.30 1.34 -16.54
N PHE A 319 -31.00 0.11 -16.93
CA PHE A 319 -31.28 -0.43 -18.26
C PHE A 319 -32.39 -1.49 -18.23
N ALA A 320 -33.04 -1.71 -17.08
CA ALA A 320 -34.21 -2.58 -17.00
C ALA A 320 -35.44 -1.93 -17.65
N GLU A 321 -36.45 -2.75 -17.95
CA GLU A 321 -37.74 -2.27 -18.48
C GLU A 321 -38.40 -1.25 -17.53
N GLU A 322 -38.39 -1.54 -16.22
CA GLU A 322 -38.89 -0.64 -15.17
C GLU A 322 -37.75 -0.15 -14.29
N ILE A 323 -37.53 1.17 -14.26
CA ILE A 323 -36.58 1.80 -13.34
C ILE A 323 -37.31 2.24 -12.08
N LYS A 324 -36.74 1.93 -10.92
CA LYS A 324 -37.36 2.18 -9.62
C LYS A 324 -36.53 3.14 -8.74
N ASP A 325 -37.22 3.93 -7.92
CA ASP A 325 -36.61 4.75 -6.87
C ASP A 325 -36.25 3.91 -5.62
N ALA A 326 -35.74 4.56 -4.57
CA ALA A 326 -35.40 3.88 -3.31
C ALA A 326 -36.60 3.22 -2.61
N HIS A 327 -37.83 3.66 -2.91
CA HIS A 327 -39.08 3.13 -2.36
C HIS A 327 -39.73 2.09 -3.27
N LYS A 328 -39.02 1.64 -4.31
CA LYS A 328 -39.49 0.68 -5.32
C LYS A 328 -40.63 1.20 -6.20
N ASN A 329 -40.88 2.51 -6.23
CA ASN A 329 -41.84 3.10 -7.16
C ASN A 329 -41.23 3.19 -8.56
N ILE A 330 -42.01 2.87 -9.58
CA ILE A 330 -41.58 3.03 -10.98
C ILE A 330 -41.45 4.52 -11.30
N ILE A 331 -40.25 4.95 -11.67
CA ILE A 331 -39.94 6.32 -12.07
C ILE A 331 -39.79 6.48 -13.58
N ALA A 332 -39.53 5.39 -14.29
CA ALA A 332 -39.51 5.34 -15.75
C ALA A 332 -39.78 3.92 -16.26
N THR A 333 -40.41 3.83 -17.43
CA THR A 333 -40.59 2.58 -18.20
C THR A 333 -39.95 2.76 -19.57
N GLN A 334 -39.19 1.77 -20.03
CA GLN A 334 -38.42 1.83 -21.28
C GLN A 334 -38.95 0.79 -22.28
N GLU A 335 -39.24 1.22 -23.51
CA GLU A 335 -39.69 0.32 -24.58
C GLU A 335 -38.57 -0.62 -25.05
N THR A 336 -37.35 -0.08 -25.21
CA THR A 336 -36.11 -0.84 -25.43
C THR A 336 -35.35 -0.91 -24.11
N TYR A 337 -34.90 -2.09 -23.70
CA TYR A 337 -34.17 -2.31 -22.44
C TYR A 337 -33.03 -3.33 -22.61
N GLY A 338 -32.31 -3.60 -21.53
CA GLY A 338 -31.19 -4.53 -21.46
C GLY A 338 -30.02 -4.13 -22.36
N MET A 339 -29.32 -5.12 -22.90
CA MET A 339 -28.17 -4.87 -23.80
C MET A 339 -28.58 -4.18 -25.10
N ASP A 340 -29.83 -4.30 -25.54
CA ASP A 340 -30.29 -3.67 -26.78
C ASP A 340 -30.34 -2.15 -26.61
N LEU A 341 -30.81 -1.66 -25.45
CA LEU A 341 -30.77 -0.24 -25.09
C LEU A 341 -29.35 0.27 -24.89
N ILE A 342 -28.48 -0.54 -24.28
CA ILE A 342 -27.06 -0.20 -24.08
C ILE A 342 -26.39 0.03 -25.44
N ASN A 343 -26.58 -0.91 -26.38
CA ASN A 343 -26.04 -0.83 -27.73
C ASN A 343 -26.62 0.37 -28.49
N GLU A 344 -27.94 0.59 -28.43
CA GLU A 344 -28.58 1.76 -29.07
C GLU A 344 -27.98 3.08 -28.58
N LYS A 345 -27.74 3.21 -27.26
CA LYS A 345 -27.17 4.41 -26.67
C LYS A 345 -25.69 4.58 -26.98
N LEU A 346 -24.91 3.51 -26.99
CA LEU A 346 -23.50 3.54 -27.36
C LEU A 346 -23.32 3.95 -28.82
N GLU A 347 -24.10 3.37 -29.73
CA GLU A 347 -24.03 3.65 -31.17
C GLU A 347 -24.39 5.10 -31.54
N LYS A 348 -25.07 5.85 -30.67
CA LYS A 348 -25.28 7.31 -30.89
C LYS A 348 -23.96 8.09 -30.97
N TYR A 349 -22.92 7.61 -30.30
CA TYR A 349 -21.58 8.20 -30.35
C TYR A 349 -20.76 7.70 -31.55
N ASN A 350 -21.21 6.66 -32.27
CA ASN A 350 -20.52 6.10 -33.43
C ASN A 350 -20.75 6.98 -34.69
N ASN A 351 -20.31 8.23 -34.59
CA ASN A 351 -20.44 9.22 -35.64
C ASN A 351 -19.15 10.05 -35.71
N LYS A 352 -18.94 10.77 -36.81
CA LYS A 352 -17.68 11.50 -37.05
C LYS A 352 -17.35 12.54 -35.96
N THR A 353 -18.36 13.13 -35.32
CA THR A 353 -18.19 14.17 -34.30
C THR A 353 -17.82 13.57 -32.95
N ASP A 354 -18.40 12.43 -32.60
CA ASP A 354 -18.28 11.85 -31.25
C ASP A 354 -17.46 10.54 -31.21
N ILE A 355 -16.75 10.21 -32.30
CA ILE A 355 -16.03 8.93 -32.43
C ILE A 355 -15.05 8.68 -31.29
N ASN A 356 -14.36 9.72 -30.80
CA ASN A 356 -13.44 9.59 -29.66
C ASN A 356 -14.19 9.21 -28.37
N THR A 357 -15.43 9.66 -28.20
CA THR A 357 -16.29 9.26 -27.07
C THR A 357 -16.75 7.81 -27.23
N TYR A 358 -17.10 7.39 -28.44
CA TYR A 358 -17.42 5.99 -28.72
C TYR A 358 -16.23 5.08 -28.43
N GLU A 359 -15.04 5.45 -28.90
CA GLU A 359 -13.79 4.70 -28.65
C GLU A 359 -13.41 4.68 -27.17
N LEU A 360 -13.75 5.71 -26.39
CA LEU A 360 -13.57 5.76 -24.94
C LEU A 360 -14.56 4.82 -24.21
N LEU A 361 -15.81 4.73 -24.66
CA LEU A 361 -16.83 3.91 -24.00
C LEU A 361 -16.79 2.45 -24.42
N ASN A 362 -16.41 2.15 -25.66
CA ASN A 362 -16.39 0.80 -26.24
C ASN A 362 -15.10 0.02 -25.88
N LYS A 363 -14.71 0.07 -24.60
CA LYS A 363 -13.49 -0.55 -24.07
C LYS A 363 -13.75 -1.27 -22.76
N LEU A 364 -13.07 -2.40 -22.60
CA LEU A 364 -12.87 -3.02 -21.31
C LEU A 364 -11.53 -2.56 -20.76
N TYR A 365 -11.56 -1.90 -19.61
CA TYR A 365 -10.39 -1.36 -18.94
C TYR A 365 -9.89 -2.33 -17.88
N ILE A 366 -8.57 -2.46 -17.77
CA ILE A 366 -7.93 -3.39 -16.85
C ILE A 366 -7.21 -2.57 -15.79
N THR A 367 -7.48 -2.87 -14.52
CA THR A 367 -6.80 -2.23 -13.36
C THR A 367 -5.70 -3.13 -12.79
N LYS A 368 -5.82 -4.44 -12.98
CA LYS A 368 -4.85 -5.42 -12.49
C LYS A 368 -4.92 -6.72 -13.29
N VAL A 369 -3.78 -7.40 -13.40
CA VAL A 369 -3.64 -8.79 -13.84
C VAL A 369 -2.77 -9.57 -12.84
N ASN A 370 -2.69 -10.90 -12.97
CA ASN A 370 -1.70 -11.70 -12.25
C ASN A 370 -0.27 -11.21 -12.52
N LYS A 371 0.60 -11.35 -11.53
CA LYS A 371 2.05 -11.20 -11.69
C LYS A 371 2.63 -12.40 -12.42
N PHE A 372 3.89 -12.28 -12.83
CA PHE A 372 4.66 -13.44 -13.29
C PHE A 372 4.86 -14.41 -12.12
N GLU A 373 4.83 -15.72 -12.39
CA GLU A 373 5.00 -16.75 -11.36
C GLU A 373 6.34 -16.59 -10.60
N SER A 374 7.40 -16.19 -11.31
CA SER A 374 8.73 -15.92 -10.76
C SER A 374 8.78 -14.74 -9.78
N GLU A 375 7.80 -13.82 -9.83
CA GLU A 375 7.68 -12.69 -8.91
C GLU A 375 6.88 -13.01 -7.64
N LEU A 376 6.26 -14.20 -7.56
CA LEU A 376 5.48 -14.60 -6.41
C LEU A 376 6.38 -15.05 -5.26
N THR A 377 6.08 -14.57 -4.06
CA THR A 377 6.81 -14.93 -2.85
C THR A 377 5.97 -15.87 -2.00
N ASP A 378 6.59 -16.93 -1.47
CA ASP A 378 5.94 -17.81 -0.49
C ASP A 378 5.99 -17.25 0.94
N TYR A 379 6.56 -16.06 1.11
CA TYR A 379 6.70 -15.37 2.38
C TYR A 379 6.06 -13.99 2.34
N ARG A 380 5.34 -13.66 3.42
CA ARG A 380 4.68 -12.37 3.60
C ARG A 380 4.82 -11.88 5.03
N THR A 381 4.98 -10.58 5.20
CA THR A 381 4.87 -9.91 6.50
C THR A 381 3.41 -9.79 6.91
N LEU A 382 3.03 -10.49 7.98
CA LEU A 382 1.73 -10.46 8.61
C LEU A 382 1.63 -9.28 9.58
N CYS A 383 0.42 -8.83 9.90
CA CYS A 383 0.18 -7.67 10.75
C CYS A 383 -0.18 -8.07 12.19
N TYR A 384 -0.03 -7.11 13.12
CA TYR A 384 -0.33 -7.33 14.53
C TYR A 384 -1.80 -7.65 14.80
N GLN A 385 -2.73 -7.26 13.92
CA GLN A 385 -4.14 -7.54 14.11
C GLN A 385 -4.38 -9.06 14.09
N LEU A 386 -3.70 -9.79 13.19
CA LEU A 386 -3.75 -11.25 13.16
C LEU A 386 -3.25 -11.86 14.46
N PHE A 387 -2.02 -11.53 14.86
CA PHE A 387 -1.43 -12.13 16.06
C PHE A 387 -2.23 -11.80 17.32
N ASN A 388 -2.87 -10.63 17.38
CA ASN A 388 -3.73 -10.29 18.51
C ASN A 388 -5.08 -11.00 18.53
N ALA A 389 -5.51 -11.59 17.42
CA ALA A 389 -6.78 -12.32 17.31
C ALA A 389 -6.56 -13.85 17.31
N LEU A 390 -5.34 -14.31 17.65
CA LEU A 390 -4.97 -15.71 17.79
C LEU A 390 -4.66 -16.04 19.25
N ALA A 391 -4.99 -17.25 19.68
CA ALA A 391 -4.62 -17.81 20.97
C ALA A 391 -3.17 -18.35 20.95
N LEU A 392 -2.20 -17.46 20.77
CA LEU A 392 -0.78 -17.82 20.76
C LEU A 392 -0.15 -17.72 22.16
N THR A 393 0.79 -18.61 22.45
CA THR A 393 1.63 -18.48 23.65
C THR A 393 2.85 -17.58 23.41
N ASP A 394 3.51 -17.19 24.51
CA ASP A 394 4.77 -16.44 24.44
C ASP A 394 5.82 -17.19 23.62
N LYS A 395 5.96 -18.50 23.85
CA LYS A 395 6.95 -19.35 23.18
C LYS A 395 6.66 -19.49 21.69
N GLU A 396 5.41 -19.71 21.34
CA GLU A 396 4.94 -19.82 19.96
C GLU A 396 5.16 -18.53 19.16
N TYR A 397 4.80 -17.39 19.74
CA TYR A 397 5.02 -16.09 19.09
C TYR A 397 6.52 -15.80 18.88
N HIS A 398 7.36 -16.10 19.88
CA HIS A 398 8.80 -15.97 19.73
C HIS A 398 9.35 -16.89 18.65
N GLN A 399 8.84 -18.11 18.51
CA GLN A 399 9.24 -19.03 17.44
C GLN A 399 8.86 -18.48 16.06
N ILE A 400 7.67 -17.92 15.91
CA ILE A 400 7.24 -17.28 14.66
C ILE A 400 8.11 -16.06 14.32
N ALA A 401 8.47 -15.26 15.33
CA ALA A 401 9.27 -14.04 15.17
C ALA A 401 10.79 -14.26 15.09
N ASP A 402 11.29 -15.47 15.38
CA ASP A 402 12.72 -15.69 15.62
C ASP A 402 13.57 -15.35 14.40
N GLN A 403 13.16 -15.76 13.19
CA GLN A 403 14.02 -15.53 12.02
C GLN A 403 14.18 -14.03 11.72
N ASP A 404 13.08 -13.26 11.78
CA ASP A 404 13.13 -11.79 11.65
C ASP A 404 13.99 -11.19 12.77
N TYR A 405 13.80 -11.63 14.01
CA TYR A 405 14.58 -11.18 15.16
C TYR A 405 16.09 -11.44 14.97
N GLN A 406 16.48 -12.66 14.60
CA GLN A 406 17.87 -13.03 14.37
C GLN A 406 18.47 -12.26 13.19
N LEU A 407 17.70 -12.07 12.11
CA LEU A 407 18.14 -11.27 10.97
C LEU A 407 18.46 -9.84 11.39
N TYR A 408 17.54 -9.15 12.05
CA TYR A 408 17.78 -7.77 12.47
C TYR A 408 18.87 -7.67 13.53
N LYS A 409 18.99 -8.68 14.41
CA LYS A 409 20.08 -8.79 15.39
C LYS A 409 21.45 -8.91 14.69
N LYS A 410 21.56 -9.70 13.62
CA LYS A 410 22.77 -9.77 12.78
C LYS A 410 23.07 -8.41 12.14
N LEU A 411 22.06 -7.74 11.57
CA LEU A 411 22.20 -6.43 10.92
C LEU A 411 22.65 -5.30 11.87
N VAL A 412 22.27 -5.35 13.15
CA VAL A 412 22.70 -4.36 14.17
C VAL A 412 24.07 -4.66 14.77
N ARG A 413 24.59 -5.89 14.62
CA ARG A 413 25.85 -6.30 15.25
C ARG A 413 27.07 -5.42 14.91
N PRO A 414 27.24 -4.90 13.66
CA PRO A 414 28.34 -3.97 13.33
C PRO A 414 28.33 -2.64 14.12
N TYR A 415 27.27 -2.38 14.88
CA TYR A 415 27.12 -1.22 15.75
C TYR A 415 27.45 -1.51 17.22
N GLU A 416 27.64 -2.78 17.60
CA GLU A 416 28.09 -3.18 18.93
C GLU A 416 29.60 -2.86 19.06
N ILE A 417 30.06 -2.56 20.29
CA ILE A 417 31.46 -2.13 20.54
C ILE A 417 32.40 -3.33 20.28
N LYS A 418 33.36 -3.16 19.35
CA LYS A 418 34.33 -4.19 18.94
C LYS A 418 35.11 -4.76 20.13
N ASP A 419 35.11 -6.09 20.26
CA ASP A 419 36.18 -6.80 20.96
C ASP A 419 37.35 -6.99 19.97
N LYS A 420 38.59 -6.79 20.39
CA LYS A 420 39.70 -6.55 19.45
C LYS A 420 40.17 -7.79 18.67
N ASP A 421 39.77 -8.99 19.10
CA ASP A 421 40.41 -10.24 18.64
C ASP A 421 39.48 -11.27 17.96
N SER A 422 38.16 -11.04 17.82
CA SER A 422 37.21 -12.04 17.24
C SER A 422 36.66 -11.75 15.82
N ASP A 423 36.85 -10.55 15.26
CA ASP A 423 35.80 -9.94 14.43
C ASP A 423 35.99 -9.95 12.89
N ILE A 424 37.09 -10.45 12.32
CA ILE A 424 37.34 -10.24 10.86
C ILE A 424 36.34 -11.02 9.97
N LYS A 425 36.17 -12.33 10.18
CA LYS A 425 35.22 -13.15 9.39
C LYS A 425 33.76 -12.78 9.67
N GLU A 426 33.46 -12.41 10.91
CA GLU A 426 32.10 -12.06 11.33
C GLU A 426 31.66 -10.69 10.79
N PHE A 427 32.59 -9.75 10.68
CA PHE A 427 32.35 -8.47 10.01
C PHE A 427 32.02 -8.66 8.52
N GLU A 428 32.76 -9.52 7.82
CA GLU A 428 32.50 -9.86 6.42
C GLU A 428 31.09 -10.43 6.22
N ILE A 429 30.69 -11.40 7.04
CA ILE A 429 29.33 -11.97 7.03
C ILE A 429 28.26 -10.89 7.24
N ASN A 430 28.44 -10.00 8.22
CA ASN A 430 27.45 -8.94 8.46
C ASN A 430 27.41 -7.88 7.35
N SER A 431 28.54 -7.62 6.68
CA SER A 431 28.58 -6.77 5.49
C SER A 431 27.79 -7.38 4.33
N ASP A 432 27.81 -8.72 4.18
CA ASP A 432 27.01 -9.43 3.20
C ASP A 432 25.50 -9.32 3.53
N TYR A 433 25.13 -9.45 4.81
CA TYR A 433 23.76 -9.20 5.28
C TYR A 433 23.29 -7.76 5.02
N ILE A 434 24.16 -6.77 5.25
CA ILE A 434 23.87 -5.36 4.96
C ILE A 434 23.70 -5.15 3.45
N ASN A 435 24.55 -5.75 2.62
CA ASN A 435 24.43 -5.69 1.17
C ASN A 435 23.12 -6.32 0.68
N LEU A 436 22.75 -7.49 1.19
CA LEU A 436 21.45 -8.13 0.94
C LEU A 436 20.29 -7.23 1.36
N TYR A 437 20.39 -6.60 2.53
CA TYR A 437 19.36 -5.69 3.06
C TYR A 437 19.18 -4.42 2.21
N PHE A 438 20.26 -3.80 1.75
CA PHE A 438 20.20 -2.66 0.82
C PHE A 438 19.62 -3.03 -0.53
N ARG A 439 19.92 -4.24 -1.02
CA ARG A 439 19.60 -4.69 -2.37
C ARG A 439 18.27 -5.42 -2.51
N ASN A 440 17.33 -5.36 -1.56
CA ASN A 440 15.99 -5.91 -1.78
C ASN A 440 15.38 -5.31 -3.08
N ILE A 441 15.42 -5.89 -4.29
CA ILE A 441 15.86 -7.18 -4.85
C ILE A 441 16.46 -6.79 -6.24
N THR A 442 17.65 -7.25 -6.64
CA THR A 442 17.99 -7.24 -8.08
C THR A 442 17.16 -8.34 -8.71
N LYS A 443 16.26 -7.99 -9.65
CA LYS A 443 15.57 -9.00 -10.45
C LYS A 443 16.65 -9.74 -11.23
N ALA A 444 16.79 -11.04 -10.99
CA ALA A 444 17.49 -11.89 -11.93
C ALA A 444 16.46 -12.25 -13.00
N THR A 445 16.68 -11.83 -14.24
CA THR A 445 16.03 -12.46 -15.38
C THR A 445 16.72 -13.83 -15.56
N GLU A 446 15.97 -14.91 -15.32
CA GLU A 446 16.42 -16.25 -15.71
C GLU A 446 16.49 -16.29 -17.24
N ILE A 447 17.66 -16.56 -17.81
CA ILE A 447 17.77 -17.05 -19.18
C ILE A 447 17.57 -18.56 -19.12
N GLU A 448 16.77 -19.11 -20.03
CA GLU A 448 16.46 -20.54 -20.11
C GLU A 448 17.72 -21.41 -20.07
N TYR A 449 17.63 -22.51 -19.31
CA TYR A 449 18.65 -23.54 -19.20
C TYR A 449 18.81 -24.26 -20.54
N ASP A 450 19.98 -24.12 -21.18
CA ASP A 450 20.42 -25.01 -22.26
C ASP A 450 21.58 -25.87 -21.73
N GLU A 451 21.38 -27.19 -21.64
CA GLU A 451 22.31 -28.15 -21.02
C GLU A 451 23.70 -28.20 -21.70
N GLU A 452 23.86 -27.58 -22.88
CA GLU A 452 25.12 -27.54 -23.62
C GLU A 452 25.97 -26.27 -23.39
N ASN A 453 25.44 -25.24 -22.73
CA ASN A 453 26.19 -24.02 -22.35
C ASN A 453 26.03 -23.72 -20.86
N LEU A 454 27.12 -23.77 -20.08
CA LEU A 454 27.15 -23.23 -18.72
C LEU A 454 26.65 -21.78 -18.75
N ALA A 455 25.55 -21.52 -18.04
CA ALA A 455 24.87 -20.22 -17.99
C ALA A 455 25.85 -19.04 -17.89
N GLU A 456 25.94 -18.22 -18.95
CA GLU A 456 26.31 -16.82 -18.80
C GLU A 456 25.04 -16.10 -18.34
N TYR A 457 25.03 -15.67 -17.07
CA TYR A 457 24.06 -14.68 -16.63
C TYR A 457 24.32 -13.40 -17.42
N ASP A 458 23.48 -13.08 -18.40
CA ASP A 458 23.48 -11.75 -18.99
C ASP A 458 22.78 -10.84 -17.98
N ILE A 459 23.57 -9.92 -17.43
CA ILE A 459 23.20 -9.08 -16.30
C ILE A 459 22.25 -8.01 -16.85
N GLU A 460 21.03 -7.88 -16.30
CA GLU A 460 20.29 -6.62 -16.42
C GLU A 460 21.22 -5.50 -15.95
N GLU A 461 21.63 -4.66 -16.90
CA GLU A 461 22.43 -3.47 -16.67
C GLU A 461 21.97 -2.82 -15.36
N PHE A 462 22.92 -2.62 -14.45
CA PHE A 462 22.67 -1.98 -13.16
C PHE A 462 21.71 -0.80 -13.39
N GLU A 463 20.50 -0.84 -12.82
CA GLU A 463 19.59 0.31 -12.91
C GLU A 463 20.21 1.45 -12.11
N GLU A 464 21.14 2.21 -12.73
CA GLU A 464 21.72 3.46 -12.21
C GLU A 464 20.66 4.60 -12.18
N ASN A 465 19.39 4.23 -12.31
CA ASN A 465 18.28 5.07 -12.73
C ASN A 465 17.67 5.92 -11.61
N ALA A 466 18.00 5.69 -10.34
CA ALA A 466 17.66 6.63 -9.27
C ALA A 466 18.80 6.70 -8.26
N LEU A 467 19.24 7.93 -7.89
CA LEU A 467 20.20 8.15 -6.82
C LEU A 467 19.50 8.82 -5.66
N ASN A 468 18.64 8.05 -4.99
CA ASN A 468 18.28 8.44 -3.64
C ASN A 468 19.46 8.12 -2.70
N HIS A 469 19.42 8.62 -1.46
CA HIS A 469 20.52 8.44 -0.51
C HIS A 469 20.85 6.95 -0.21
N THR A 470 19.90 6.04 -0.43
CA THR A 470 20.07 4.57 -0.28
C THR A 470 20.97 4.01 -1.37
N ASP A 471 20.74 4.40 -2.63
CA ASP A 471 21.47 3.90 -3.80
C ASP A 471 22.93 4.33 -3.75
N LYS A 472 23.19 5.59 -3.39
CA LYS A 472 24.55 6.09 -3.11
C LYS A 472 25.27 5.30 -2.04
N THR A 473 24.55 4.95 -0.97
CA THR A 473 25.14 4.17 0.14
C THR A 473 25.48 2.75 -0.31
N ALA A 474 24.61 2.13 -1.12
CA ALA A 474 24.87 0.82 -1.72
C ALA A 474 26.08 0.87 -2.68
N MET A 475 26.19 1.92 -3.50
CA MET A 475 27.35 2.13 -4.38
C MET A 475 28.66 2.31 -3.59
N LEU A 476 28.65 3.05 -2.47
CA LEU A 476 29.83 3.17 -1.59
C LEU A 476 30.31 1.80 -1.09
N ILE A 477 29.40 0.97 -0.61
CA ILE A 477 29.76 -0.36 -0.10
C ILE A 477 30.28 -1.27 -1.23
N GLN A 478 29.80 -1.08 -2.46
CA GLN A 478 30.30 -1.82 -3.63
C GLN A 478 31.66 -1.33 -4.14
N LEU A 479 31.98 -0.05 -3.98
CA LEU A 479 33.32 0.48 -4.27
C LEU A 479 34.35 -0.13 -3.32
N ASN A 480 33.97 -0.28 -2.05
CA ASN A 480 34.77 -0.96 -1.06
C ASN A 480 33.87 -1.45 0.09
N LYS A 481 33.92 -2.76 0.39
CA LYS A 481 33.11 -3.37 1.46
C LYS A 481 33.31 -2.70 2.83
N ASP A 482 34.51 -2.17 3.08
CA ASP A 482 34.84 -1.49 4.33
C ASP A 482 34.12 -0.14 4.47
N ASN A 483 33.53 0.41 3.39
CA ASN A 483 32.75 1.64 3.43
C ASN A 483 31.47 1.52 4.26
N VAL A 484 31.09 0.30 4.68
CA VAL A 484 30.08 0.06 5.73
C VAL A 484 30.50 0.67 7.08
N GLU A 485 31.79 0.92 7.30
CA GLU A 485 32.29 1.51 8.55
C GLU A 485 32.16 3.03 8.63
N LEU A 486 31.92 3.71 7.49
CA LEU A 486 31.79 5.16 7.40
C LEU A 486 30.61 5.65 8.25
N LYS A 487 30.78 6.79 8.91
CA LYS A 487 29.73 7.42 9.72
C LYS A 487 28.46 7.67 8.92
N THR A 488 28.61 8.15 7.69
CA THR A 488 27.50 8.47 6.79
C THR A 488 26.71 7.22 6.43
N THR A 489 27.40 6.17 5.99
CA THR A 489 26.84 4.84 5.70
C THR A 489 26.14 4.24 6.92
N LYS A 490 26.82 4.23 8.07
CA LYS A 490 26.28 3.72 9.34
C LYS A 490 25.00 4.41 9.76
N MET A 491 24.93 5.73 9.62
CA MET A 491 23.75 6.51 10.00
C MET A 491 22.55 6.20 9.10
N GLN A 492 22.77 6.02 7.79
CA GLN A 492 21.69 5.66 6.86
C GLN A 492 21.17 4.25 7.11
N ILE A 493 22.07 3.27 7.18
CA ILE A 493 21.72 1.88 7.53
C ILE A 493 20.94 1.84 8.84
N SER A 494 21.42 2.54 9.88
CA SER A 494 20.79 2.55 11.20
C SER A 494 19.36 3.11 11.16
N ASN A 495 19.09 4.15 10.38
CA ASN A 495 17.74 4.70 10.22
C ASN A 495 16.81 3.73 9.47
N MET A 496 17.32 3.04 8.45
CA MET A 496 16.54 2.04 7.71
C MET A 496 16.23 0.83 8.58
N ILE A 497 17.24 0.27 9.26
CA ILE A 497 17.07 -0.87 10.18
C ILE A 497 16.11 -0.47 11.31
N GLU A 498 16.26 0.71 11.92
CA GLU A 498 15.37 1.15 13.01
C GLU A 498 13.90 1.11 12.58
N LYS A 499 13.57 1.58 11.37
CA LYS A 499 12.20 1.52 10.83
C LYS A 499 11.66 0.09 10.78
N LYS A 500 12.46 -0.86 10.30
CA LYS A 500 12.07 -2.28 10.20
C LYS A 500 11.99 -2.98 11.56
N VAL A 501 12.93 -2.69 12.46
CA VAL A 501 12.92 -3.23 13.84
C VAL A 501 11.74 -2.68 14.63
N ARG A 502 11.35 -1.42 14.44
CA ARG A 502 10.12 -0.85 15.01
C ARG A 502 8.87 -1.57 14.47
N GLN A 503 8.84 -1.91 13.17
CA GLN A 503 7.77 -2.73 12.61
C GLN A 503 7.68 -4.11 13.26
N LEU A 504 8.82 -4.79 13.45
CA LEU A 504 8.89 -6.06 14.18
C LEU A 504 8.40 -5.90 15.64
N ALA A 505 8.85 -4.87 16.34
CA ALA A 505 8.39 -4.56 17.71
C ALA A 505 6.89 -4.22 17.79
N CYS A 506 6.31 -3.71 16.69
CA CYS A 506 4.89 -3.45 16.54
C CYS A 506 4.10 -4.71 16.11
N GLY A 507 4.73 -5.89 16.00
CA GLY A 507 4.07 -7.13 15.62
C GLY A 507 3.90 -7.36 14.12
N LYS A 508 4.80 -6.82 13.30
CA LYS A 508 4.89 -7.17 11.87
C LYS A 508 5.95 -8.25 11.66
N ILE A 509 5.51 -9.48 11.39
CA ILE A 509 6.39 -10.66 11.31
C ILE A 509 6.24 -11.35 9.95
N THR A 510 7.37 -11.74 9.36
CA THR A 510 7.45 -12.48 8.10
C THR A 510 7.28 -13.97 8.34
N THR A 511 6.31 -14.58 7.66
CA THR A 511 5.99 -16.01 7.75
C THR A 511 5.71 -16.58 6.36
N LYS A 512 5.65 -17.92 6.24
CA LYS A 512 5.29 -18.59 4.99
C LYS A 512 3.79 -18.39 4.72
N ALA A 513 3.47 -17.47 3.83
CA ALA A 513 2.10 -17.05 3.54
C ALA A 513 2.02 -16.37 2.17
N GLN A 514 0.86 -16.49 1.53
CA GLN A 514 0.56 -15.95 0.20
C GLN A 514 -0.64 -15.02 0.25
N TYR A 515 -0.67 -14.06 -0.68
CA TYR A 515 -1.84 -13.21 -0.89
C TYR A 515 -2.60 -13.73 -2.08
N CYS A 516 -3.82 -14.16 -1.86
CA CYS A 516 -4.63 -14.79 -2.89
C CYS A 516 -5.91 -14.00 -3.10
N TYR A 517 -6.14 -13.57 -4.34
CA TYR A 517 -7.40 -13.00 -4.76
C TYR A 517 -8.49 -14.06 -4.70
N ILE A 518 -9.65 -13.66 -4.20
CA ILE A 518 -10.81 -14.52 -4.11
C ILE A 518 -11.42 -14.66 -5.51
N ALA A 519 -11.59 -15.89 -5.95
CA ALA A 519 -12.28 -16.24 -7.18
C ALA A 519 -13.48 -17.13 -6.90
N ILE A 520 -14.49 -17.01 -7.76
CA ILE A 520 -15.62 -17.93 -7.78
C ILE A 520 -15.23 -19.25 -8.45
N ASP A 521 -15.85 -20.36 -8.06
CA ASP A 521 -15.76 -21.63 -8.79
C ASP A 521 -16.40 -21.48 -10.19
N PRO A 522 -15.60 -21.47 -11.26
CA PRO A 522 -16.11 -21.26 -12.62
C PRO A 522 -16.98 -22.43 -13.10
N ILE A 523 -16.84 -23.63 -12.51
CA ILE A 523 -17.65 -24.80 -12.87
C ILE A 523 -19.07 -24.62 -12.32
N SER A 524 -19.20 -24.31 -11.02
CA SER A 524 -20.48 -23.99 -10.41
C SER A 524 -21.16 -22.80 -11.09
N TYR A 525 -20.38 -21.79 -11.49
CA TYR A 525 -20.88 -20.64 -12.23
C TYR A 525 -21.42 -21.00 -13.63
N MET A 526 -20.72 -21.87 -14.37
CA MET A 526 -21.19 -22.35 -15.67
C MET A 526 -22.43 -23.24 -15.57
N ASN A 527 -22.53 -24.08 -14.55
CA ASN A 527 -23.76 -24.83 -14.30
C ASN A 527 -24.94 -23.87 -14.09
N PHE A 528 -24.75 -22.83 -13.27
CA PHE A 528 -25.79 -21.82 -13.04
C PHE A 528 -26.16 -21.07 -14.32
N ALA A 529 -25.18 -20.79 -15.19
CA ALA A 529 -25.43 -20.20 -16.49
C ALA A 529 -26.36 -21.08 -17.35
N MET A 530 -26.21 -22.40 -17.27
CA MET A 530 -26.95 -23.38 -18.08
C MET A 530 -28.33 -23.75 -17.52
N THR A 531 -28.44 -23.92 -16.20
CA THR A 531 -29.62 -24.52 -15.55
C THR A 531 -30.25 -23.65 -14.45
N ARG A 532 -29.59 -22.56 -14.06
CA ARG A 532 -29.88 -21.79 -12.83
C ARG A 532 -29.67 -22.56 -11.53
N GLU A 533 -28.99 -23.71 -11.60
CA GLU A 533 -28.51 -24.47 -10.45
C GLU A 533 -26.99 -24.59 -10.50
N GLN A 534 -26.32 -24.64 -9.35
CA GLN A 534 -24.85 -24.70 -9.30
C GLN A 534 -24.26 -26.09 -9.63
N GLY A 535 -25.07 -27.16 -9.63
CA GLY A 535 -24.58 -28.54 -9.80
C GLY A 535 -23.69 -29.05 -8.64
N ASP A 536 -23.18 -30.28 -8.81
CA ASP A 536 -22.42 -31.04 -7.78
C ASP A 536 -20.99 -31.42 -8.20
N ASN A 537 -20.57 -31.03 -9.40
CA ASN A 537 -19.22 -31.30 -9.95
C ASN A 537 -18.21 -30.17 -9.66
N GLY A 538 -18.65 -29.06 -9.06
CA GLY A 538 -17.80 -27.97 -8.59
C GLY A 538 -17.20 -28.22 -7.21
N LEU A 539 -16.67 -27.16 -6.59
CA LEU A 539 -16.20 -27.18 -5.21
C LEU A 539 -17.38 -27.38 -4.24
N LYS A 540 -17.25 -28.33 -3.31
CA LYS A 540 -18.25 -28.61 -2.28
C LYS A 540 -18.09 -27.68 -1.08
N ASP A 541 -19.09 -27.68 -0.19
CA ASP A 541 -18.97 -27.02 1.11
C ASP A 541 -17.70 -27.46 1.85
N GLY A 542 -17.03 -26.51 2.49
CA GLY A 542 -15.74 -26.68 3.17
C GLY A 542 -14.52 -26.83 2.24
N GLN A 543 -14.69 -26.95 0.93
CA GLN A 543 -13.59 -27.14 -0.02
C GLN A 543 -13.14 -25.82 -0.65
N PHE A 544 -11.83 -25.70 -0.85
CA PHE A 544 -11.19 -24.58 -1.51
C PHE A 544 -10.14 -25.10 -2.51
N TYR A 545 -9.78 -24.29 -3.50
CA TYR A 545 -8.67 -24.64 -4.40
C TYR A 545 -7.67 -23.49 -4.48
N ASN A 546 -6.39 -23.85 -4.48
CA ASN A 546 -5.28 -22.98 -4.83
C ASN A 546 -4.20 -23.85 -5.49
N ARG A 547 -3.62 -23.37 -6.59
CA ARG A 547 -2.66 -24.11 -7.43
C ARG A 547 -1.45 -24.64 -6.64
N LYS A 548 -1.02 -23.93 -5.60
CA LYS A 548 0.16 -24.26 -4.76
C LYS A 548 -0.17 -25.15 -3.57
N CYS A 549 -1.44 -25.39 -3.28
CA CYS A 549 -1.85 -26.31 -2.22
C CYS A 549 -2.04 -27.72 -2.79
N ASN A 550 -1.64 -28.72 -2.01
CA ASN A 550 -1.90 -30.12 -2.33
C ASN A 550 -3.28 -30.53 -1.83
N ASN A 551 -3.79 -31.65 -2.36
CA ASN A 551 -5.05 -32.22 -1.89
C ASN A 551 -4.94 -32.65 -0.41
N GLY A 552 -5.85 -32.16 0.42
CA GLY A 552 -5.88 -32.39 1.87
C GLY A 552 -5.02 -31.42 2.68
N ASP A 553 -4.38 -30.41 2.05
CA ASP A 553 -3.66 -29.37 2.79
C ASP A 553 -4.66 -28.53 3.61
N ILE A 554 -4.33 -28.28 4.88
CA ILE A 554 -5.09 -27.35 5.74
C ILE A 554 -4.26 -26.09 5.96
N ARG A 555 -4.79 -24.93 5.52
CA ARG A 555 -4.16 -23.61 5.70
C ARG A 555 -5.08 -22.68 6.47
N THR A 556 -4.48 -21.68 7.12
CA THR A 556 -5.24 -20.62 7.78
C THR A 556 -5.46 -19.46 6.80
N ILE A 557 -6.69 -18.96 6.69
CA ILE A 557 -7.06 -17.81 5.88
C ILE A 557 -7.64 -16.68 6.74
N TYR A 558 -7.37 -15.44 6.33
CA TYR A 558 -8.04 -14.26 6.89
C TYR A 558 -8.00 -13.08 5.91
N ARG A 559 -8.90 -12.11 6.10
CA ARG A 559 -8.97 -10.85 5.34
C ARG A 559 -8.58 -9.66 6.22
N ASN A 560 -8.08 -8.58 5.60
CA ASN A 560 -7.82 -7.32 6.30
C ASN A 560 -8.87 -6.27 5.92
N PRO A 561 -9.25 -5.34 6.82
CA PRO A 561 -8.85 -5.27 8.23
C PRO A 561 -9.47 -6.40 9.05
N LEU A 562 -8.74 -6.87 10.07
CA LEU A 562 -9.19 -7.92 10.97
C LEU A 562 -9.61 -7.30 12.31
N MET A 563 -10.82 -7.62 12.78
CA MET A 563 -11.39 -7.09 14.02
C MET A 563 -11.65 -8.18 15.07
N ALA A 564 -12.05 -9.37 14.64
CA ALA A 564 -12.43 -10.47 15.52
C ALA A 564 -11.66 -11.76 15.22
N PHE A 565 -11.51 -12.61 16.24
CA PHE A 565 -10.91 -13.94 16.12
C PHE A 565 -11.70 -14.85 15.19
N SER A 566 -13.03 -14.70 15.12
CA SER A 566 -13.91 -15.54 14.29
C SER A 566 -13.87 -15.22 12.80
N GLU A 567 -13.09 -14.21 12.38
CA GLU A 567 -12.80 -13.92 10.97
C GLU A 567 -11.59 -14.70 10.44
N ILE A 568 -10.93 -15.50 11.29
CA ILE A 568 -9.77 -16.34 10.95
C ILE A 568 -10.22 -17.79 10.86
N HIS A 569 -9.95 -18.45 9.73
CA HIS A 569 -10.46 -19.78 9.45
C HIS A 569 -9.37 -20.75 9.04
N ASN A 570 -9.44 -21.99 9.52
CA ASN A 570 -8.68 -23.09 8.96
C ASN A 570 -9.51 -23.75 7.87
N VAL A 571 -8.97 -23.85 6.65
CA VAL A 571 -9.69 -24.37 5.47
C VAL A 571 -8.90 -25.47 4.78
N GLU A 572 -9.64 -26.44 4.22
CA GLU A 572 -9.07 -27.57 3.49
C GLU A 572 -9.02 -27.29 1.98
N PHE A 573 -7.88 -27.61 1.38
CA PHE A 573 -7.66 -27.49 -0.06
C PHE A 573 -7.84 -28.83 -0.76
N VAL A 574 -8.61 -28.82 -1.85
CA VAL A 574 -8.76 -29.95 -2.76
C VAL A 574 -8.03 -29.68 -4.06
N ARG A 575 -7.43 -30.72 -4.62
CA ARG A 575 -6.75 -30.63 -5.92
C ARG A 575 -6.71 -31.98 -6.63
N ASP A 576 -7.18 -31.99 -7.87
CA ASP A 576 -7.11 -33.16 -8.74
C ASP A 576 -6.99 -32.74 -10.21
N ASN A 577 -6.89 -33.73 -11.10
CA ASN A 577 -6.79 -33.49 -12.54
C ASN A 577 -8.04 -32.82 -13.13
N PHE A 578 -9.20 -32.96 -12.50
CA PHE A 578 -10.43 -32.35 -13.00
C PHE A 578 -10.40 -30.83 -12.76
N PHE A 579 -10.11 -30.39 -11.54
CA PHE A 579 -9.95 -28.96 -11.25
C PHE A 579 -8.76 -28.34 -11.99
N ASP A 580 -7.61 -29.04 -12.04
CA ASP A 580 -6.42 -28.57 -12.76
C ASP A 580 -6.66 -28.37 -14.28
N ASN A 581 -7.67 -29.03 -14.86
CA ASN A 581 -8.04 -28.90 -16.27
C ASN A 581 -8.96 -27.70 -16.57
N TYR A 582 -9.71 -27.22 -15.57
CA TYR A 582 -10.73 -26.18 -15.75
C TYR A 582 -10.38 -24.87 -15.04
N PHE A 583 -9.69 -24.92 -13.91
CA PHE A 583 -9.26 -23.72 -13.18
C PHE A 583 -7.97 -23.18 -13.80
N CYS A 584 -7.78 -21.86 -13.77
CA CYS A 584 -6.61 -21.26 -14.38
C CYS A 584 -5.33 -21.56 -13.58
N LYS A 585 -4.17 -21.25 -14.17
CA LYS A 585 -2.87 -21.68 -13.63
C LYS A 585 -2.28 -20.73 -12.59
N SER A 586 -2.92 -19.59 -12.34
CA SER A 586 -2.40 -18.58 -11.42
C SER A 586 -2.39 -19.06 -9.97
N SER A 587 -1.20 -19.02 -9.35
CA SER A 587 -1.01 -19.27 -7.92
C SER A 587 -1.49 -18.11 -7.02
N GLU A 588 -1.81 -16.95 -7.60
CA GLU A 588 -2.34 -15.78 -6.87
C GLU A 588 -3.86 -15.85 -6.63
N LEU A 589 -4.53 -16.95 -6.97
CA LEU A 589 -5.96 -17.12 -6.75
C LEU A 589 -6.27 -18.17 -5.68
N ILE A 590 -7.35 -17.94 -4.96
CA ILE A 590 -8.03 -18.94 -4.16
C ILE A 590 -9.48 -19.00 -4.61
N TYR A 591 -9.91 -20.20 -5.00
CA TYR A 591 -11.27 -20.46 -5.41
C TYR A 591 -12.07 -20.86 -4.18
N PHE A 592 -13.11 -20.09 -3.90
CA PHE A 592 -14.03 -20.36 -2.81
C PHE A 592 -15.15 -21.26 -3.31
N ASN A 593 -15.68 -22.12 -2.43
CA ASN A 593 -16.92 -22.83 -2.74
C ASN A 593 -18.11 -21.86 -2.68
N GLN A 594 -19.07 -22.02 -3.59
CA GLN A 594 -20.31 -21.23 -3.63
C GLN A 594 -21.47 -21.93 -2.91
N LYS A 595 -21.13 -22.72 -1.89
CA LYS A 595 -22.04 -23.60 -1.16
C LYS A 595 -22.11 -23.27 0.34
N SER A 596 -21.44 -22.21 0.79
CA SER A 596 -21.32 -21.83 2.20
C SER A 596 -21.43 -20.31 2.40
N ASP A 597 -21.55 -19.92 3.66
CA ASP A 597 -21.59 -18.54 4.16
C ASP A 597 -20.18 -17.94 4.39
N ILE A 598 -19.12 -18.56 3.86
CA ILE A 598 -17.73 -18.18 4.17
C ILE A 598 -17.43 -16.70 3.85
N TYR A 599 -18.02 -16.13 2.80
CA TYR A 599 -17.86 -14.70 2.47
C TYR A 599 -18.29 -13.79 3.63
N SER A 600 -19.42 -14.08 4.25
CA SER A 600 -19.90 -13.36 5.44
C SER A 600 -18.97 -13.55 6.63
N GLN A 601 -18.40 -14.75 6.79
CA GLN A 601 -17.52 -15.07 7.93
C GLN A 601 -16.12 -14.43 7.86
N ILE A 602 -15.65 -13.96 6.71
CA ILE A 602 -14.35 -13.27 6.54
C ILE A 602 -14.50 -11.74 6.40
N GLY A 603 -15.43 -11.19 7.18
CA GLY A 603 -15.72 -9.76 7.24
C GLY A 603 -16.55 -9.27 6.05
N SER A 604 -17.47 -10.09 5.52
CA SER A 604 -18.26 -9.79 4.32
C SER A 604 -17.39 -9.53 3.08
N GLY A 605 -16.55 -10.50 2.73
CA GLY A 605 -15.74 -10.47 1.51
C GLY A 605 -16.57 -10.72 0.25
N ASP A 606 -16.03 -10.35 -0.91
CA ASP A 606 -16.59 -10.65 -2.23
C ASP A 606 -15.51 -11.16 -3.21
N SER A 607 -15.83 -11.29 -4.50
CA SER A 607 -14.87 -11.63 -5.55
C SER A 607 -14.59 -10.45 -6.50
N ASP A 608 -14.74 -9.19 -6.05
CA ASP A 608 -14.60 -8.01 -6.91
C ASP A 608 -13.16 -7.44 -7.03
N GLY A 609 -12.22 -8.16 -6.41
CA GLY A 609 -10.82 -7.78 -6.20
C GLY A 609 -10.36 -7.96 -4.76
N ASP A 610 -11.24 -8.46 -3.89
CA ASP A 610 -10.92 -8.88 -2.54
C ASP A 610 -9.92 -10.05 -2.51
N ALA A 611 -9.18 -10.14 -1.42
CA ALA A 611 -8.11 -11.12 -1.27
C ALA A 611 -7.92 -11.50 0.19
N VAL A 612 -7.58 -12.78 0.40
CA VAL A 612 -7.20 -13.32 1.69
C VAL A 612 -5.71 -13.59 1.76
N THR A 613 -5.19 -13.67 2.97
CA THR A 613 -3.85 -14.22 3.20
C THR A 613 -3.97 -15.69 3.52
N VAL A 614 -3.34 -16.56 2.73
CA VAL A 614 -3.27 -18.01 2.94
C VAL A 614 -1.97 -18.34 3.65
N ILE A 615 -2.03 -18.89 4.85
CA ILE A 615 -0.88 -19.07 5.75
C ILE A 615 -0.52 -20.55 5.89
N ASP A 616 0.75 -20.86 5.67
CA ASP A 616 1.37 -22.17 5.92
C ASP A 616 2.18 -22.11 7.23
N SER A 617 1.49 -22.21 8.36
CA SER A 617 2.11 -22.29 9.68
C SER A 617 1.24 -23.09 10.64
N GLU A 618 1.78 -24.19 11.15
CA GLU A 618 1.13 -25.05 12.13
C GLU A 618 0.83 -24.30 13.44
N ILE A 619 1.75 -23.45 13.89
CA ILE A 619 1.56 -22.64 15.11
C ILE A 619 0.38 -21.70 14.95
N ILE A 620 0.29 -21.02 13.80
CA ILE A 620 -0.82 -20.10 13.52
C ILE A 620 -2.14 -20.88 13.42
N ARG A 621 -2.12 -22.03 12.74
CA ARG A 621 -3.28 -22.93 12.62
C ARG A 621 -3.81 -23.38 13.98
N HIS A 622 -2.93 -23.75 14.91
CA HIS A 622 -3.32 -24.14 16.27
C HIS A 622 -3.81 -22.97 17.13
N GLY A 623 -3.34 -21.76 16.85
CA GLY A 623 -3.77 -20.52 17.51
C GLY A 623 -5.14 -20.02 17.07
N VAL A 624 -5.77 -20.60 16.04
CA VAL A 624 -7.12 -20.21 15.61
C VAL A 624 -8.14 -20.52 16.72
N VAL A 625 -9.02 -19.55 17.00
CA VAL A 625 -10.10 -19.69 17.98
C VAL A 625 -11.37 -20.07 17.21
N GLU A 626 -11.79 -21.32 17.34
CA GLU A 626 -13.00 -21.81 16.68
C GLU A 626 -14.26 -21.44 17.47
N THR A 627 -15.35 -21.16 16.75
CA THR A 627 -16.68 -20.92 17.31
C THR A 627 -17.72 -21.66 16.50
N ASP A 628 -18.71 -22.25 17.18
CA ASP A 628 -19.85 -22.91 16.55
C ASP A 628 -20.83 -21.88 15.96
N LYS A 629 -20.91 -20.70 16.58
CA LYS A 629 -21.77 -19.57 16.21
C LYS A 629 -20.91 -18.37 15.80
N PRO A 630 -20.51 -18.25 14.53
CA PRO A 630 -19.79 -17.08 14.04
C PRO A 630 -20.68 -15.83 14.10
N PHE A 631 -20.06 -14.67 13.92
CA PHE A 631 -20.77 -13.41 13.93
C PHE A 631 -21.56 -13.21 12.63
N PHE A 632 -22.80 -12.72 12.74
CA PHE A 632 -23.62 -12.26 11.62
C PHE A 632 -23.95 -10.78 11.77
N PHE A 633 -23.72 -10.02 10.69
CA PHE A 633 -24.03 -8.60 10.65
C PHE A 633 -25.51 -8.37 10.28
N SER A 634 -26.36 -8.28 11.30
CA SER A 634 -27.82 -8.16 11.15
C SER A 634 -28.32 -6.82 10.61
N ALA A 635 -27.47 -5.79 10.58
CA ALA A 635 -27.83 -4.45 10.10
C ALA A 635 -27.49 -4.19 8.63
N ASP A 636 -27.06 -5.22 7.90
CA ASP A 636 -26.71 -5.10 6.48
C ASP A 636 -27.89 -4.55 5.65
N GLY A 637 -27.58 -3.71 4.66
CA GLY A 637 -28.55 -3.22 3.69
C GLY A 637 -29.39 -2.00 4.08
N LYS A 638 -29.38 -1.53 5.35
CA LYS A 638 -30.02 -0.25 5.73
C LYS A 638 -29.35 0.90 4.98
N LYS A 639 -30.12 1.75 4.30
CA LYS A 639 -29.59 2.88 3.51
C LYS A 639 -30.53 4.07 3.64
N ILE A 640 -29.96 5.27 3.64
CA ILE A 640 -30.71 6.53 3.70
C ILE A 640 -30.78 7.13 2.29
N PRO A 641 -31.99 7.27 1.71
CA PRO A 641 -32.15 7.87 0.39
C PRO A 641 -32.18 9.41 0.47
N TYR A 642 -31.84 10.06 -0.63
CA TYR A 642 -31.86 11.51 -0.80
C TYR A 642 -32.45 11.86 -2.17
N ILE A 643 -33.09 13.02 -2.28
CA ILE A 643 -33.50 13.58 -3.58
C ILE A 643 -32.23 13.92 -4.38
N TYR A 644 -32.04 13.29 -5.54
CA TYR A 644 -30.83 13.50 -6.33
C TYR A 644 -30.78 14.89 -6.96
N ASN A 645 -29.85 15.70 -6.46
CA ASN A 645 -29.49 17.04 -6.91
C ASN A 645 -28.06 17.40 -6.40
N ASP A 646 -27.57 18.59 -6.70
CA ASP A 646 -26.22 19.02 -6.29
C ASP A 646 -26.05 19.17 -4.77
N GLU A 647 -27.10 19.55 -4.03
CA GLU A 647 -27.09 19.56 -2.55
C GLU A 647 -26.84 18.14 -2.02
N ALA A 648 -27.53 17.15 -2.57
CA ALA A 648 -27.33 15.76 -2.17
C ALA A 648 -25.92 15.26 -2.51
N LYS A 649 -25.28 15.73 -3.60
CA LYS A 649 -23.88 15.38 -3.91
C LYS A 649 -22.91 15.88 -2.83
N PHE A 650 -23.10 17.12 -2.36
CA PHE A 650 -22.33 17.66 -1.23
C PHE A 650 -22.59 16.88 0.05
N GLU A 651 -23.86 16.76 0.44
CA GLU A 651 -24.28 16.15 1.70
C GLU A 651 -23.80 14.70 1.82
N CYS A 652 -23.96 13.94 0.73
CA CYS A 652 -23.53 12.55 0.67
C CYS A 652 -22.00 12.39 0.58
N SER A 653 -21.27 13.43 0.20
CA SER A 653 -19.80 13.42 0.25
C SER A 653 -19.27 13.81 1.63
N TRP A 654 -19.83 14.84 2.24
CA TRP A 654 -19.27 15.49 3.42
C TRP A 654 -19.75 14.88 4.75
N LYS A 655 -21.05 14.57 4.90
CA LYS A 655 -21.58 14.00 6.15
C LYS A 655 -20.92 12.68 6.57
N PRO A 656 -20.72 11.68 5.67
CA PRO A 656 -20.10 10.42 6.04
C PRO A 656 -18.57 10.49 6.18
N SER A 657 -17.96 11.66 6.00
CA SER A 657 -16.51 11.81 6.03
C SER A 657 -15.93 11.82 7.46
N GLY A 658 -14.72 11.29 7.61
CA GLY A 658 -13.99 11.16 8.86
C GLY A 658 -13.17 9.86 8.95
N ASN A 659 -12.31 9.76 9.96
CA ASN A 659 -11.42 8.60 10.19
C ASN A 659 -11.88 7.73 11.36
N LEU A 660 -13.20 7.53 11.48
CA LEU A 660 -13.79 6.74 12.56
C LEU A 660 -13.31 5.27 12.54
N ILE A 661 -13.10 4.70 11.35
CA ILE A 661 -12.60 3.32 11.18
C ILE A 661 -11.22 3.11 11.83
N GLY A 662 -10.36 4.14 11.79
CA GLY A 662 -9.05 4.09 12.45
C GLY A 662 -9.17 4.01 13.96
N SER A 663 -10.12 4.74 14.54
CA SER A 663 -10.42 4.72 15.99
C SER A 663 -11.00 3.36 16.42
N VAL A 664 -11.98 2.82 15.69
CA VAL A 664 -12.55 1.48 15.95
C VAL A 664 -11.46 0.40 15.88
N SER A 665 -10.61 0.42 14.84
CA SER A 665 -9.52 -0.56 14.67
C SER A 665 -8.54 -0.56 15.84
N ILE A 666 -8.21 0.62 16.39
CA ILE A 666 -7.32 0.75 17.55
C ILE A 666 -7.98 0.18 18.80
N LEU A 667 -9.26 0.49 19.04
CA LEU A 667 -9.99 -0.04 20.19
C LEU A 667 -10.16 -1.56 20.09
N ALA A 668 -10.48 -2.11 18.91
CA ALA A 668 -10.52 -3.55 18.68
C ALA A 668 -9.18 -4.21 19.03
N THR A 669 -8.06 -3.56 18.70
CA THR A 669 -6.73 -4.06 19.10
C THR A 669 -6.56 -4.07 20.63
N VAL A 670 -7.08 -3.05 21.34
CA VAL A 670 -7.04 -3.00 22.81
C VAL A 670 -7.84 -4.15 23.41
N VAL A 671 -9.08 -4.37 22.96
CA VAL A 671 -9.96 -5.45 23.45
C VAL A 671 -9.35 -6.83 23.17
N ASN A 672 -8.92 -7.10 21.94
CA ASN A 672 -8.25 -8.35 21.60
C ASN A 672 -6.94 -8.57 22.39
N THR A 673 -6.23 -7.50 22.76
CA THR A 673 -5.04 -7.60 23.64
C THR A 673 -5.45 -7.95 25.08
N TYR A 674 -6.58 -7.43 25.54
CA TYR A 674 -7.13 -7.76 26.86
C TYR A 674 -7.44 -9.26 26.98
N SER A 675 -8.06 -9.86 25.96
CA SER A 675 -8.36 -11.29 25.89
C SER A 675 -7.13 -12.22 25.84
N GLN A 676 -5.93 -11.67 25.67
CA GLN A 676 -4.66 -12.41 25.76
C GLN A 676 -3.94 -12.23 27.10
N THR A 677 -4.53 -11.47 28.03
CA THR A 677 -3.92 -11.18 29.33
C THR A 677 -4.23 -12.32 30.30
N LEU A 678 -3.24 -13.19 30.49
CA LEU A 678 -3.35 -14.29 31.45
C LEU A 678 -3.49 -13.78 32.89
N PRO A 679 -4.32 -14.43 33.72
CA PRO A 679 -4.29 -14.22 35.17
C PRO A 679 -2.88 -14.49 35.72
N LYS A 680 -2.53 -13.92 36.87
CA LYS A 680 -1.13 -13.89 37.34
C LYS A 680 -0.58 -15.28 37.70
N TYR A 681 -1.45 -16.17 38.18
CA TYR A 681 -1.05 -17.50 38.67
C TYR A 681 -1.89 -18.62 38.07
N TYR A 682 -1.32 -19.82 38.08
CA TYR A 682 -1.96 -21.08 37.70
C TYR A 682 -1.69 -22.12 38.78
N SER A 683 -2.72 -22.87 39.18
CA SER A 683 -2.58 -24.00 40.12
C SER A 683 -2.66 -25.33 39.35
N PRO A 684 -1.58 -26.14 39.37
CA PRO A 684 -1.59 -27.48 38.78
C PRO A 684 -2.58 -28.43 39.45
N ASP A 685 -2.87 -28.23 40.74
CA ASP A 685 -3.74 -29.13 41.51
C ASP A 685 -5.20 -29.02 41.08
N SER A 686 -5.66 -27.79 40.80
CA SER A 686 -7.05 -27.52 40.40
C SER A 686 -7.22 -27.30 38.89
N ASN A 687 -6.13 -27.21 38.13
CA ASN A 687 -6.10 -26.82 36.72
C ASN A 687 -6.86 -25.51 36.45
N LYS A 688 -6.60 -24.49 37.28
CA LYS A 688 -7.25 -23.18 37.21
C LYS A 688 -6.26 -22.03 37.26
N PHE A 689 -6.62 -20.96 36.56
CA PHE A 689 -5.95 -19.67 36.62
C PHE A 689 -6.57 -18.78 37.68
N TYR A 690 -5.74 -17.94 38.30
CA TYR A 690 -6.14 -17.06 39.39
C TYR A 690 -5.54 -15.67 39.25
N TYR A 691 -6.38 -14.66 39.44
CA TYR A 691 -5.96 -13.28 39.67
C TYR A 691 -5.40 -13.12 41.08
N TYR A 692 -4.71 -12.01 41.31
CA TYR A 692 -4.07 -11.75 42.61
C TYR A 692 -5.06 -11.81 43.78
N ASP A 693 -6.25 -11.25 43.62
CA ASP A 693 -7.26 -11.20 44.69
C ASP A 693 -7.84 -12.59 45.01
N GLU A 694 -7.83 -13.51 44.05
CA GLU A 694 -8.33 -14.89 44.19
C GLU A 694 -7.29 -15.84 44.80
N VAL A 695 -5.98 -15.53 44.67
CA VAL A 695 -4.91 -16.35 45.28
C VAL A 695 -4.98 -16.37 46.80
N LEU A 696 -5.58 -15.36 47.43
CA LEU A 696 -5.83 -15.37 48.87
C LEU A 696 -6.72 -16.55 49.30
N GLU A 697 -7.63 -17.00 48.44
CA GLU A 697 -8.48 -18.18 48.69
C GLU A 697 -7.63 -19.45 48.69
N ILE A 698 -6.71 -19.60 47.74
CA ILE A 698 -5.78 -20.73 47.67
C ILE A 698 -4.85 -20.77 48.89
N LEU A 699 -4.37 -19.61 49.33
CA LEU A 699 -3.55 -19.51 50.55
C LEU A 699 -4.32 -20.04 51.76
N ALA A 700 -5.60 -19.67 51.89
CA ALA A 700 -6.46 -20.20 52.95
C ALA A 700 -6.66 -21.72 52.84
N GLU A 701 -6.89 -22.26 51.63
CA GLU A 701 -7.02 -23.70 51.37
C GLU A 701 -5.76 -24.50 51.76
N HIS A 702 -4.59 -23.87 51.74
CA HIS A 702 -3.31 -24.48 52.11
C HIS A 702 -2.84 -24.14 53.53
N ASN A 703 -3.78 -23.81 54.44
CA ASN A 703 -3.56 -23.52 55.86
C ASN A 703 -2.78 -22.22 56.16
N PHE A 704 -2.77 -21.24 55.26
CA PHE A 704 -2.30 -19.89 55.57
C PHE A 704 -3.45 -19.02 56.09
N GLU A 705 -3.97 -19.36 57.28
CA GLU A 705 -5.07 -18.64 57.91
C GLU A 705 -4.65 -17.22 58.37
N GLY A 706 -5.57 -16.26 58.24
CA GLY A 706 -5.39 -14.88 58.73
C GLY A 706 -4.70 -13.92 57.75
N ILE A 707 -4.32 -14.36 56.55
CA ILE A 707 -3.87 -13.48 55.47
C ILE A 707 -5.11 -12.89 54.77
N THR A 708 -5.19 -11.57 54.71
CA THR A 708 -6.29 -10.83 54.06
C THR A 708 -5.73 -9.87 53.01
N LYS A 709 -6.61 -9.25 52.20
CA LYS A 709 -6.24 -8.21 51.22
C LYS A 709 -5.50 -7.01 51.82
N ASP A 710 -5.64 -6.78 53.13
CA ASP A 710 -5.01 -5.67 53.86
C ASP A 710 -3.64 -6.07 54.45
N SER A 711 -3.22 -7.32 54.26
CA SER A 711 -1.92 -7.80 54.73
C SER A 711 -0.76 -7.20 53.90
N ASP A 712 0.38 -6.94 54.54
CA ASP A 712 1.58 -6.38 53.89
C ASP A 712 2.05 -7.35 52.79
N TYR A 713 1.99 -6.91 51.52
CA TYR A 713 2.26 -7.77 50.36
C TYR A 713 3.68 -8.33 50.41
N ASP A 714 4.68 -7.46 50.55
CA ASP A 714 6.09 -7.85 50.47
C ASP A 714 6.51 -8.73 51.66
N LYS A 715 5.90 -8.53 52.83
CA LYS A 715 6.31 -9.23 54.06
C LYS A 715 5.50 -10.47 54.40
N VAL A 716 4.24 -10.55 53.95
CA VAL A 716 3.30 -11.59 54.38
C VAL A 716 2.76 -12.38 53.20
N VAL A 717 2.20 -11.69 52.20
CA VAL A 717 1.49 -12.34 51.10
C VAL A 717 2.47 -12.99 50.11
N GLU A 718 3.46 -12.25 49.62
CA GLU A 718 4.44 -12.74 48.65
C GLU A 718 5.27 -13.93 49.20
N PRO A 719 5.76 -13.92 50.46
CA PRO A 719 6.43 -15.08 51.03
C PRO A 719 5.54 -16.33 51.13
N ALA A 720 4.23 -16.18 51.37
CA ALA A 720 3.30 -17.31 51.42
C ALA A 720 3.06 -17.89 50.01
N ILE A 721 2.89 -17.03 49.01
CA ILE A 721 2.79 -17.41 47.60
C ILE A 721 4.05 -18.15 47.15
N ASN A 722 5.24 -17.64 47.49
CA ASN A 722 6.50 -18.28 47.11
C ASN A 722 6.64 -19.69 47.69
N LYS A 723 6.15 -19.95 48.92
CA LYS A 723 6.13 -21.30 49.50
C LYS A 723 5.24 -22.26 48.72
N LEU A 724 4.07 -21.82 48.26
CA LEU A 724 3.21 -22.66 47.41
C LEU A 724 3.85 -22.93 46.04
N ILE A 725 4.56 -21.94 45.48
CA ILE A 725 5.29 -22.10 44.23
C ILE A 725 6.45 -23.10 44.40
N GLU A 726 7.23 -22.98 45.46
CA GLU A 726 8.32 -23.93 45.78
C GLU A 726 7.80 -25.35 46.02
N ALA A 727 6.61 -25.49 46.61
CA ALA A 727 5.94 -26.77 46.83
C ALA A 727 5.25 -27.34 45.57
N GLY A 728 5.15 -26.56 44.48
CA GLY A 728 4.54 -26.99 43.22
C GLY A 728 3.02 -26.86 43.13
N HIS A 729 2.36 -26.31 44.15
CA HIS A 729 0.91 -26.10 44.20
C HIS A 729 0.44 -24.89 43.38
N LEU A 730 1.37 -23.98 43.06
CA LEU A 730 1.13 -22.77 42.30
C LEU A 730 2.30 -22.48 41.37
N MET A 731 2.07 -21.79 40.27
CA MET A 731 3.13 -21.21 39.43
C MET A 731 2.67 -19.91 38.80
N TYR A 732 3.62 -19.10 38.33
CA TYR A 732 3.29 -17.92 37.52
C TYR A 732 2.80 -18.35 36.14
N SER A 733 1.74 -17.73 35.64
CA SER A 733 1.16 -18.04 34.33
C SER A 733 2.05 -17.67 33.14
N ASN A 734 3.12 -16.90 33.37
CA ASN A 734 4.13 -16.61 32.36
C ASN A 734 5.40 -17.46 32.53
N SER A 735 5.35 -18.51 33.36
CA SER A 735 6.44 -19.45 33.54
C SER A 735 6.75 -20.17 32.24
N LYS A 736 8.05 -20.29 31.91
CA LYS A 736 8.50 -21.06 30.75
C LYS A 736 8.23 -22.56 30.83
N ASN A 737 7.89 -23.06 32.02
CA ASN A 737 7.62 -24.47 32.27
C ASN A 737 6.13 -24.81 32.14
N MET A 738 5.27 -23.82 31.85
CA MET A 738 3.84 -24.07 31.67
C MET A 738 3.58 -24.69 30.30
N ASP A 739 2.62 -25.61 30.23
CA ASP A 739 2.20 -26.23 28.97
C ASP A 739 1.55 -25.18 28.06
N ASP A 740 1.98 -25.15 26.80
CA ASP A 740 1.46 -24.23 25.80
C ASP A 740 -0.04 -24.48 25.53
N GLU A 741 -0.51 -25.73 25.66
CA GLU A 741 -1.92 -26.09 25.48
C GLU A 741 -2.81 -25.46 26.56
N ILE A 742 -2.35 -25.50 27.82
CA ILE A 742 -3.10 -24.93 28.96
C ILE A 742 -3.24 -23.41 28.81
N VAL A 743 -2.15 -22.75 28.40
CA VAL A 743 -2.18 -21.31 28.07
C VAL A 743 -3.18 -21.04 26.95
N ARG A 744 -3.08 -21.81 25.86
CA ARG A 744 -3.87 -21.59 24.65
C ARG A 744 -5.36 -21.74 24.91
N GLU A 745 -5.78 -22.79 25.60
CA GLU A 745 -7.18 -23.03 25.93
C GLU A 745 -7.75 -21.94 26.86
N GLN A 746 -6.93 -21.41 27.79
CA GLN A 746 -7.33 -20.28 28.61
C GLN A 746 -7.53 -18.99 27.79
N ILE A 747 -6.66 -18.72 26.80
CA ILE A 747 -6.81 -17.56 25.91
C ILE A 747 -8.03 -17.72 25.00
N LYS A 748 -8.25 -18.90 24.42
CA LYS A 748 -9.46 -19.21 23.63
C LYS A 748 -10.73 -18.94 24.44
N LYS A 749 -10.77 -19.41 25.68
CA LYS A 749 -11.87 -19.16 26.61
C LYS A 749 -12.12 -17.66 26.82
N GLN A 750 -11.07 -16.87 27.04
CA GLN A 750 -11.19 -15.42 27.22
C GLN A 750 -11.75 -14.72 25.96
N PHE A 751 -11.31 -15.10 24.75
CA PHE A 751 -11.90 -14.57 23.52
C PHE A 751 -13.42 -14.85 23.41
N LEU A 752 -13.84 -16.04 23.80
CA LEU A 752 -15.27 -16.40 23.82
C LEU A 752 -16.05 -15.61 24.89
N GLU A 753 -15.46 -15.38 26.06
CA GLU A 753 -16.05 -14.55 27.14
C GLU A 753 -16.16 -13.07 26.73
N ASP A 754 -15.16 -12.54 26.02
CA ASP A 754 -15.10 -11.15 25.55
C ASP A 754 -15.83 -10.92 24.22
N SER A 755 -16.50 -11.94 23.67
CA SER A 755 -17.15 -11.89 22.35
C SER A 755 -18.18 -10.76 22.22
N LYS A 756 -18.85 -10.37 23.31
CA LYS A 756 -19.79 -9.23 23.28
C LYS A 756 -19.10 -7.95 22.80
N ASP A 757 -17.97 -7.59 23.39
CA ASP A 757 -17.27 -6.35 23.06
C ASP A 757 -16.55 -6.46 21.71
N ILE A 758 -15.94 -7.60 21.42
CA ILE A 758 -15.28 -7.86 20.13
C ILE A 758 -16.28 -7.77 18.97
N TYR A 759 -17.43 -8.43 19.09
CA TYR A 759 -18.47 -8.40 18.05
C TYR A 759 -19.20 -7.06 17.98
N SER A 760 -19.30 -6.32 19.08
CA SER A 760 -19.83 -4.95 19.05
C SER A 760 -18.91 -4.04 18.21
N LEU A 761 -17.59 -4.19 18.35
CA LEU A 761 -16.62 -3.45 17.52
C LEU A 761 -16.60 -3.91 16.07
N LEU A 762 -16.77 -5.21 15.79
CA LEU A 762 -16.95 -5.73 14.42
C LEU A 762 -18.24 -5.20 13.78
N TYR A 763 -19.34 -5.13 14.54
CA TYR A 763 -20.61 -4.53 14.12
C TYR A 763 -20.43 -3.04 13.78
N THR A 764 -19.82 -2.25 14.67
CA THR A 764 -19.54 -0.82 14.43
C THR A 764 -18.60 -0.64 13.25
N SER A 765 -17.56 -1.48 13.12
CA SER A 765 -16.64 -1.46 11.99
C SER A 765 -17.36 -1.62 10.65
N SER A 766 -18.24 -2.62 10.57
CA SER A 766 -19.03 -2.93 9.37
C SER A 766 -19.92 -1.74 8.99
N LEU A 767 -20.60 -1.12 9.97
CA LEU A 767 -21.37 0.10 9.75
C LEU A 767 -20.52 1.24 9.21
N VAL A 768 -19.38 1.54 9.84
CA VAL A 768 -18.50 2.67 9.47
C VAL A 768 -17.88 2.48 8.08
N ILE A 769 -17.51 1.25 7.71
CA ILE A 769 -16.98 0.95 6.37
C ILE A 769 -18.01 1.25 5.29
N ASP A 770 -19.28 0.97 5.56
CA ASP A 770 -20.37 1.15 4.62
C ASP A 770 -21.05 2.53 4.70
N THR A 771 -20.80 3.33 5.74
CA THR A 771 -21.32 4.71 5.88
C THR A 771 -21.12 5.57 4.60
N PRO A 772 -19.95 5.58 3.92
CA PRO A 772 -19.77 6.27 2.64
C PRO A 772 -20.67 5.80 1.49
N LYS A 773 -21.32 4.63 1.61
CA LYS A 773 -22.25 4.08 0.60
C LYS A 773 -23.70 4.16 1.04
N THR A 774 -23.96 3.96 2.34
CA THR A 774 -25.31 3.78 2.91
C THR A 774 -25.87 5.05 3.54
N MET A 775 -25.02 6.03 3.86
CA MET A 775 -25.38 7.24 4.60
C MET A 775 -25.83 6.99 6.06
N ASN A 776 -25.64 5.78 6.60
CA ASN A 776 -25.85 5.53 8.02
C ASN A 776 -24.70 6.16 8.82
N ILE A 777 -24.86 7.43 9.22
CA ILE A 777 -23.84 8.17 9.98
C ILE A 777 -23.74 7.60 11.39
N ILE A 778 -22.53 7.25 11.80
CA ILE A 778 -22.25 6.68 13.12
C ILE A 778 -21.67 7.76 14.03
N ASP A 779 -22.35 8.01 15.14
CA ASP A 779 -21.84 8.87 16.20
C ASP A 779 -20.82 8.10 17.05
N ARG A 780 -19.59 8.61 17.11
CA ARG A 780 -18.49 7.99 17.86
C ARG A 780 -18.82 7.86 19.34
N ASP A 781 -19.34 8.92 19.95
CA ASP A 781 -19.55 8.97 21.39
C ASP A 781 -20.75 8.12 21.80
N MET A 782 -21.72 7.96 20.92
CA MET A 782 -22.85 7.06 21.14
C MET A 782 -22.45 5.58 20.98
N TYR A 783 -21.70 5.22 19.94
CA TYR A 783 -21.45 3.82 19.58
C TYR A 783 -20.16 3.22 20.14
N ILE A 784 -19.11 4.02 20.36
CA ILE A 784 -17.75 3.53 20.66
C ILE A 784 -17.32 3.85 22.09
N LYS A 785 -17.63 5.05 22.58
CA LYS A 785 -17.28 5.49 23.95
C LYS A 785 -17.74 4.51 25.05
N PRO A 786 -18.93 3.87 24.97
CA PRO A 786 -19.38 2.92 26.01
C PRO A 786 -18.46 1.70 26.12
N ILE A 787 -17.97 1.17 24.99
CA ILE A 787 -17.00 0.08 24.98
C ILE A 787 -15.66 0.61 25.46
N GLU A 788 -15.21 1.76 24.96
CA GLU A 788 -13.93 2.38 25.32
C GLU A 788 -13.79 2.60 26.83
N ASP A 789 -14.86 3.05 27.50
CA ASP A 789 -14.90 3.34 28.93
C ASP A 789 -14.64 2.09 29.80
N ASN A 790 -15.04 0.90 29.35
CA ASN A 790 -14.73 -0.37 30.02
C ASN A 790 -13.22 -0.67 30.08
N TYR A 791 -12.43 -0.07 29.19
CA TYR A 791 -10.99 -0.29 29.07
C TYR A 791 -10.15 0.95 29.45
N LYS A 792 -10.77 2.01 30.00
CA LYS A 792 -10.07 3.20 30.54
C LYS A 792 -9.54 2.96 31.96
N LYS A 793 -8.45 3.64 32.34
CA LYS A 793 -8.05 3.79 33.76
C LYS A 793 -8.59 5.10 34.36
N SER A 794 -8.67 5.14 35.69
CA SER A 794 -9.18 6.21 36.58
C SER A 794 -8.62 7.65 36.39
N LYS A 795 -7.85 7.93 35.34
CA LYS A 795 -7.35 9.28 34.98
C LYS A 795 -7.74 9.71 33.56
N GLY A 796 -8.77 9.12 32.96
CA GLY A 796 -9.36 9.59 31.70
C GLY A 796 -8.48 9.44 30.44
N SER A 797 -7.45 8.59 30.47
CA SER A 797 -6.62 8.31 29.27
C SER A 797 -6.72 6.86 28.84
N ASN A 798 -6.93 6.63 27.54
CA ASN A 798 -6.95 5.30 26.92
C ASN A 798 -5.55 4.69 26.99
N ILE A 799 -5.41 3.57 27.70
CA ILE A 799 -4.13 2.87 27.76
C ILE A 799 -4.02 1.94 26.57
N LYS A 800 -3.14 2.29 25.64
CA LYS A 800 -2.85 1.45 24.48
C LYS A 800 -1.86 0.32 24.84
N PRO A 801 -1.98 -0.87 24.22
CA PRO A 801 -0.96 -1.93 24.23
C PRO A 801 0.46 -1.38 24.04
N TYR A 802 1.44 -1.85 24.83
CA TYR A 802 2.80 -1.31 24.81
C TYR A 802 3.44 -1.44 23.42
N PHE A 803 3.19 -2.54 22.71
CA PHE A 803 3.75 -2.76 21.36
C PHE A 803 3.29 -1.70 20.34
N LEU A 804 2.12 -1.06 20.51
CA LEU A 804 1.60 -0.07 19.55
C LEU A 804 2.40 1.23 19.52
N GLN A 805 3.19 1.53 20.56
CA GLN A 805 4.06 2.72 20.55
C GLN A 805 5.07 2.69 19.41
N TYR A 806 5.39 1.49 18.90
CA TYR A 806 6.34 1.28 17.81
C TYR A 806 5.76 1.52 16.43
N LYS A 807 4.44 1.77 16.31
CA LYS A 807 3.80 2.21 15.05
C LYS A 807 4.34 3.56 14.57
N LYS A 808 4.77 4.41 15.51
CA LYS A 808 5.30 5.75 15.28
C LYS A 808 6.76 5.85 15.75
N TYR A 809 7.48 6.84 15.24
CA TYR A 809 8.76 7.21 15.83
C TYR A 809 8.56 7.86 17.19
N LYS A 810 9.57 7.78 18.06
CA LYS A 810 9.50 8.32 19.42
C LYS A 810 9.15 9.82 19.46
N TRP A 811 9.59 10.61 18.48
CA TRP A 811 9.31 12.05 18.40
C TRP A 811 7.92 12.37 17.83
N GLU A 812 7.22 11.39 17.26
CA GLU A 812 5.85 11.51 16.73
C GLU A 812 4.78 11.13 17.77
N ILE A 813 5.19 10.46 18.85
CA ILE A 813 4.32 10.16 19.98
C ILE A 813 4.02 11.47 20.69
N GLY A 814 2.78 11.96 20.55
CA GLY A 814 2.33 13.18 21.18
C GLY A 814 2.31 13.08 22.70
N LYS A 815 2.38 14.22 23.40
CA LYS A 815 2.37 14.30 24.88
C LYS A 815 1.12 13.67 25.53
N MET A 816 0.05 13.43 24.76
CA MET A 816 -1.24 12.90 25.23
C MET A 816 -1.44 11.40 24.97
N GLU A 817 -0.57 10.73 24.20
CA GLU A 817 -0.69 9.28 24.02
C GLU A 817 -0.08 8.53 25.21
N THR A 818 -0.88 7.71 25.89
CA THR A 818 -0.44 6.84 26.99
C THR A 818 -0.48 5.37 26.57
N TYR A 819 0.57 4.65 26.94
CA TYR A 819 0.74 3.21 26.70
C TYR A 819 0.90 2.48 28.03
N TYR A 820 0.65 1.17 28.09
CA TYR A 820 0.83 0.41 29.34
C TYR A 820 2.21 0.66 29.96
N SER A 821 2.23 0.91 31.27
CA SER A 821 3.46 1.10 32.03
C SER A 821 4.21 -0.21 32.29
N SER A 822 3.54 -1.36 32.17
CA SER A 822 4.11 -2.71 32.31
C SER A 822 3.64 -3.64 31.18
N PRO A 823 4.54 -4.43 30.56
CA PRO A 823 4.17 -5.42 29.53
C PRO A 823 3.26 -6.51 30.12
N GLN A 824 2.09 -6.75 29.51
CA GLN A 824 1.13 -7.76 29.99
C GLN A 824 0.97 -8.94 29.03
N THR A 825 1.08 -8.73 27.71
CA THR A 825 0.89 -9.76 26.68
C THR A 825 2.19 -10.27 26.07
N PHE A 826 2.13 -11.34 25.26
CA PHE A 826 3.31 -11.86 24.56
C PHE A 826 3.90 -10.84 23.59
N MET A 827 3.05 -10.07 22.88
CA MET A 827 3.51 -9.04 21.95
C MET A 827 4.22 -7.91 22.68
N ASP A 828 3.70 -7.46 23.83
CA ASP A 828 4.33 -6.42 24.64
C ASP A 828 5.70 -6.87 25.18
N ARG A 829 5.80 -8.14 25.62
CA ARG A 829 7.06 -8.72 26.09
C ARG A 829 8.08 -8.84 24.95
N ALA A 830 7.67 -9.33 23.79
CA ALA A 830 8.51 -9.39 22.60
C ALA A 830 9.00 -7.99 22.18
N ALA A 831 8.11 -7.00 22.15
CA ALA A 831 8.45 -5.60 21.85
C ALA A 831 9.50 -5.05 22.83
N LYS A 832 9.37 -5.34 24.12
CA LYS A 832 10.37 -4.96 25.14
C LYS A 832 11.72 -5.66 24.94
N ILE A 833 11.73 -6.93 24.54
CA ILE A 833 12.95 -7.65 24.20
C ILE A 833 13.63 -7.00 23.00
N ILE A 834 12.88 -6.71 21.94
CA ILE A 834 13.38 -6.04 20.72
C ILE A 834 13.92 -4.64 21.05
N GLN A 835 13.20 -3.86 21.86
CA GLN A 835 13.69 -2.57 22.35
C GLN A 835 15.04 -2.72 23.05
N LYS A 836 15.12 -3.63 24.02
CA LYS A 836 16.31 -3.80 24.85
C LYS A 836 17.51 -4.31 24.05
N LYS A 837 17.29 -5.26 23.13
CA LYS A 837 18.35 -6.01 22.45
C LYS A 837 18.75 -5.42 21.11
N ILE A 838 17.89 -4.66 20.44
CA ILE A 838 18.15 -4.15 19.08
C ILE A 838 18.02 -2.63 19.03
N LEU A 839 16.86 -2.06 19.39
CA LEU A 839 16.64 -0.60 19.25
C LEU A 839 17.58 0.22 20.14
N ASN A 840 17.78 -0.19 21.39
CA ASN A 840 18.72 0.49 22.30
C ASN A 840 20.15 0.49 21.74
N THR A 841 20.57 -0.57 21.06
CA THR A 841 21.90 -0.65 20.43
C THR A 841 22.02 0.39 19.31
N LEU A 842 20.98 0.57 18.49
CA LEU A 842 20.96 1.61 17.46
C LEU A 842 20.93 3.01 18.08
N GLU A 843 20.08 3.25 19.08
CA GLU A 843 19.91 4.56 19.72
C GLU A 843 21.18 5.03 20.45
N ASN A 844 21.84 4.14 21.18
CA ASN A 844 23.04 4.47 21.97
C ASN A 844 24.26 4.72 21.09
N ASN A 845 24.42 3.98 19.98
CA ASN A 845 25.63 4.06 19.15
C ASN A 845 25.57 5.14 18.06
N LYS A 846 24.39 5.68 17.72
CA LYS A 846 24.27 6.80 16.74
C LYS A 846 25.14 8.02 17.07
N LYS A 847 25.44 8.25 18.36
CA LYS A 847 26.24 9.41 18.82
C LYS A 847 27.75 9.18 18.83
N SER A 848 28.22 7.93 18.72
CA SER A 848 29.63 7.56 18.86
C SER A 848 30.36 7.31 17.54
N PHE A 849 29.68 7.41 16.39
CA PHE A 849 30.31 7.20 15.09
C PHE A 849 31.32 8.31 14.76
N SER A 850 32.58 7.92 14.63
CA SER A 850 33.67 8.80 14.19
C SER A 850 33.67 8.96 12.67
N ASP A 851 34.01 10.15 12.21
CA ASP A 851 34.31 10.39 10.79
C ASP A 851 35.56 9.59 10.36
N LYS A 852 35.47 8.93 9.21
CA LYS A 852 36.51 8.09 8.61
C LYS A 852 36.93 8.60 7.22
N ALA A 853 36.94 9.91 6.98
CA ALA A 853 37.36 10.50 5.70
C ALA A 853 38.69 9.94 5.18
N LYS A 854 39.67 9.68 6.06
CA LYS A 854 40.96 9.05 5.67
C LYS A 854 40.82 7.71 4.95
N GLN A 855 39.77 6.93 5.24
CA GLN A 855 39.49 5.68 4.55
C GLN A 855 39.00 5.91 3.12
N LEU A 856 38.20 6.96 2.90
CA LEU A 856 37.76 7.39 1.57
C LEU A 856 38.92 7.99 0.78
N GLN A 857 39.74 8.85 1.41
CA GLN A 857 40.90 9.47 0.77
C GLN A 857 41.86 8.43 0.17
N LYS A 858 42.10 7.31 0.86
CA LYS A 858 42.90 6.19 0.33
C LYS A 858 42.35 5.59 -0.97
N GLN A 859 41.03 5.63 -1.18
CA GLN A 859 40.40 5.09 -2.38
C GLN A 859 40.57 6.01 -3.60
N LEU A 860 40.96 7.27 -3.39
CA LEU A 860 41.17 8.26 -4.47
C LEU A 860 42.63 8.31 -4.97
N VAL A 861 43.57 7.66 -4.26
CA VAL A 861 44.98 7.61 -4.64
C VAL A 861 45.14 6.98 -6.02
N ASN A 862 45.80 7.70 -6.93
CA ASN A 862 45.99 7.26 -8.31
C ASN A 862 47.33 7.76 -8.87
N ASN A 863 47.66 7.34 -10.09
CA ASN A 863 48.93 7.66 -10.76
C ASN A 863 48.73 8.34 -12.13
N LYS A 864 47.53 8.87 -12.41
CA LYS A 864 47.18 9.53 -13.69
C LYS A 864 46.95 11.04 -13.53
N TYR A 865 47.36 11.61 -12.41
CA TYR A 865 47.23 13.04 -12.14
C TYR A 865 48.35 13.86 -12.81
N ASP A 866 48.09 15.15 -12.96
CA ASP A 866 49.02 16.17 -13.44
C ASP A 866 49.87 16.70 -12.26
N GLU A 867 51.15 16.32 -12.22
CA GLU A 867 52.09 16.72 -11.17
C GLU A 867 52.28 18.26 -11.10
N ASP A 868 52.25 18.94 -12.25
CA ASP A 868 52.51 20.39 -12.33
C ASP A 868 51.34 21.20 -11.73
N LYS A 869 50.12 20.65 -11.76
CA LYS A 869 48.91 21.28 -11.24
C LYS A 869 48.51 20.82 -9.84
N LEU A 870 49.11 19.75 -9.32
CA LEU A 870 48.70 19.13 -8.06
C LEU A 870 48.77 20.12 -6.88
N GLN A 871 49.88 20.85 -6.75
CA GLN A 871 50.09 21.79 -5.64
C GLN A 871 49.08 22.97 -5.69
N GLU A 872 48.80 23.48 -6.88
CA GLU A 872 47.80 24.55 -7.08
C GLU A 872 46.39 24.07 -6.74
N CYS A 873 46.03 22.87 -7.21
CA CYS A 873 44.74 22.24 -6.92
C CYS A 873 44.59 22.00 -5.40
N LYS A 874 45.66 21.57 -4.73
CA LYS A 874 45.69 21.34 -3.28
C LYS A 874 45.41 22.60 -2.48
N GLU A 875 46.09 23.70 -2.76
CA GLU A 875 45.84 24.97 -2.07
C GLU A 875 44.41 25.48 -2.27
N LYS A 876 43.82 25.25 -3.46
CA LYS A 876 42.42 25.58 -3.73
C LYS A 876 41.46 24.71 -2.91
N MET A 877 41.69 23.39 -2.87
CA MET A 877 40.84 22.44 -2.16
C MET A 877 40.93 22.57 -0.63
N GLU A 878 42.11 22.91 -0.09
CA GLU A 878 42.28 23.20 1.34
C GLU A 878 41.42 24.39 1.77
N ARG A 879 41.49 25.51 1.05
CA ARG A 879 40.64 26.69 1.32
C ARG A 879 39.15 26.35 1.22
N PHE A 880 38.77 25.63 0.16
CA PHE A 880 37.38 25.25 -0.06
C PHE A 880 36.83 24.38 1.08
N TYR A 881 37.62 23.41 1.56
CA TYR A 881 37.22 22.58 2.70
C TYR A 881 37.13 23.39 4.00
N GLU A 882 38.04 24.33 4.25
CA GLU A 882 38.00 25.19 5.45
C GLU A 882 36.71 26.01 5.51
N GLU A 883 36.33 26.63 4.39
CA GLU A 883 35.08 27.40 4.26
C GLU A 883 33.85 26.51 4.48
N TYR A 884 33.76 25.39 3.76
CA TYR A 884 32.66 24.42 3.89
C TYR A 884 32.52 23.90 5.33
N SER A 885 33.64 23.52 5.95
CA SER A 885 33.68 22.97 7.31
C SER A 885 33.23 24.00 8.34
N LYS A 886 33.59 25.27 8.17
CA LYS A 886 33.19 26.37 9.05
C LYS A 886 31.67 26.59 8.97
N GLU A 887 31.14 26.79 7.76
CA GLU A 887 29.71 27.04 7.55
C GLU A 887 28.84 25.86 8.01
N SER A 888 29.25 24.63 7.69
CA SER A 888 28.54 23.42 8.14
C SER A 888 28.47 23.34 9.67
N SER A 889 29.55 23.72 10.37
CA SER A 889 29.60 23.73 11.83
C SER A 889 28.69 24.80 12.43
N GLU A 890 28.67 26.00 11.86
CA GLU A 890 27.79 27.10 12.28
C GLU A 890 26.31 26.73 12.12
N ILE A 891 25.91 26.14 10.98
CA ILE A 891 24.54 25.66 10.74
C ILE A 891 24.15 24.60 11.79
N ARG A 892 25.04 23.64 12.06
CA ARG A 892 24.78 22.54 13.00
C ARG A 892 24.56 23.03 14.43
N GLU A 893 25.34 24.01 14.88
CA GLU A 893 25.17 24.61 16.21
C GLU A 893 23.93 25.51 16.27
N LYS A 894 23.75 26.41 15.29
CA LYS A 894 22.61 27.34 15.23
C LYS A 894 21.26 26.62 15.21
N HIS A 895 21.17 25.49 14.50
CA HIS A 895 19.94 24.71 14.33
C HIS A 895 19.97 23.36 15.06
N LYS A 896 20.72 23.26 16.16
CA LYS A 896 20.88 22.03 16.94
C LYS A 896 19.56 21.37 17.33
N PHE A 897 18.56 22.18 17.72
CA PHE A 897 17.24 21.74 18.19
C PHE A 897 16.14 21.75 17.10
N ASN A 898 16.42 22.29 15.91
CA ASN A 898 15.47 22.30 14.78
C ASN A 898 16.00 21.42 13.64
N ARG A 899 15.61 20.14 13.64
CA ARG A 899 16.09 19.15 12.67
C ARG A 899 15.71 19.50 11.23
N ALA A 900 14.50 20.01 11.00
CA ALA A 900 14.01 20.34 9.67
C ALA A 900 14.80 21.49 9.06
N GLU A 901 14.95 22.58 9.81
CA GLU A 901 15.70 23.77 9.36
C GLU A 901 17.19 23.47 9.16
N LYS A 902 17.80 22.71 10.09
CA LYS A 902 19.19 22.25 9.94
C LYS A 902 19.40 21.47 8.64
N SER A 903 18.48 20.55 8.32
CA SER A 903 18.55 19.74 7.10
C SER A 903 18.34 20.58 5.83
N LYS A 904 17.54 21.64 5.91
CA LYS A 904 17.33 22.58 4.80
C LYS A 904 18.60 23.38 4.51
N GLN A 905 19.17 24.05 5.52
CA GLN A 905 20.36 24.89 5.33
C GLN A 905 21.61 24.10 4.94
N LEU A 906 21.78 22.88 5.46
CA LEU A 906 22.88 22.02 5.00
C LEU A 906 22.74 21.64 3.52
N ARG A 907 21.52 21.47 3.01
CA ARG A 907 21.29 21.25 1.57
C ARG A 907 21.58 22.48 0.74
N GLU A 908 21.23 23.67 1.24
CA GLU A 908 21.57 24.94 0.58
C GLU A 908 23.10 25.15 0.52
N LEU A 909 23.81 24.83 1.60
CA LEU A 909 25.27 24.83 1.62
C LEU A 909 25.86 23.84 0.60
N ASP A 910 25.36 22.61 0.55
CA ASP A 910 25.81 21.62 -0.44
C ASP A 910 25.56 22.09 -1.88
N ALA A 911 24.43 22.77 -2.15
CA ALA A 911 24.09 23.34 -3.46
C ALA A 911 25.02 24.50 -3.86
N TYR A 912 25.41 25.37 -2.92
CA TYR A 912 26.43 26.38 -3.18
C TYR A 912 27.81 25.75 -3.42
N SER A 913 28.16 24.77 -2.59
CA SER A 913 29.49 24.16 -2.59
C SER A 913 29.72 23.29 -3.82
N ILE A 914 28.69 22.62 -4.35
CA ILE A 914 28.85 21.79 -5.56
C ILE A 914 29.21 22.64 -6.79
N LEU A 915 28.78 23.91 -6.84
CA LEU A 915 29.18 24.85 -7.89
C LEU A 915 30.68 25.17 -7.83
N VAL A 916 31.21 25.34 -6.62
CA VAL A 916 32.65 25.56 -6.40
C VAL A 916 33.46 24.31 -6.76
N ALA A 917 32.93 23.12 -6.44
CA ALA A 917 33.52 21.86 -6.85
C ALA A 917 33.54 21.70 -8.39
N ASP A 918 32.47 22.12 -9.08
CA ASP A 918 32.39 22.12 -10.54
C ASP A 918 33.35 23.11 -11.21
N ASP A 919 33.57 24.28 -10.60
CA ASP A 919 34.63 25.20 -11.07
C ASP A 919 36.01 24.54 -11.02
N ALA A 920 36.29 23.74 -9.98
CA ALA A 920 37.52 22.97 -9.93
C ALA A 920 37.59 21.87 -11.02
N ARG A 921 36.49 21.16 -11.29
CA ARG A 921 36.40 20.16 -12.38
C ARG A 921 36.68 20.74 -13.77
N LYS A 922 36.49 22.05 -13.96
CA LYS A 922 36.82 22.75 -15.21
C LYS A 922 38.29 23.10 -15.34
N GLN A 923 38.99 23.27 -14.22
CA GLN A 923 40.38 23.74 -14.18
C GLN A 923 41.38 22.58 -14.09
N TYR A 924 40.98 21.48 -13.48
CA TYR A 924 41.81 20.31 -13.24
C TYR A 924 41.07 19.03 -13.68
N ASP A 925 41.79 18.04 -14.17
CA ASP A 925 41.21 16.74 -14.52
C ASP A 925 40.78 15.95 -13.27
N THR A 926 39.89 14.97 -13.47
CA THR A 926 39.33 14.14 -12.39
C THR A 926 40.40 13.43 -11.56
N TYR A 927 41.52 13.01 -12.17
CA TYR A 927 42.59 12.28 -11.49
C TYR A 927 43.42 13.20 -10.60
N THR A 928 43.69 14.43 -11.05
CA THR A 928 44.34 15.49 -10.25
C THR A 928 43.49 15.92 -9.06
N ILE A 929 42.18 16.08 -9.24
CA ILE A 929 41.27 16.38 -8.13
C ILE A 929 41.23 15.21 -7.15
N ALA A 930 41.09 13.97 -7.62
CA ALA A 930 41.07 12.78 -6.78
C ALA A 930 42.37 12.63 -5.97
N GLN A 931 43.53 12.80 -6.60
CA GLN A 931 44.83 12.76 -5.91
C GLN A 931 44.95 13.89 -4.89
N THR A 932 44.51 15.10 -5.23
CA THR A 932 44.48 16.23 -4.31
C THR A 932 43.64 15.92 -3.06
N LEU A 933 42.42 15.42 -3.24
CA LEU A 933 41.53 15.03 -2.14
C LEU A 933 42.15 13.92 -1.28
N ALA A 934 42.90 13.00 -1.89
CA ALA A 934 43.62 11.94 -1.18
C ALA A 934 44.72 12.49 -0.25
N GLU A 935 45.33 13.64 -0.59
CA GLU A 935 46.44 14.26 0.13
C GLU A 935 46.05 15.41 1.08
N LEU A 936 44.76 15.75 1.17
CA LEU A 936 44.28 16.77 2.12
C LEU A 936 44.49 16.33 3.57
N ASP A 937 45.13 17.19 4.37
CA ASP A 937 45.42 16.94 5.79
C ASP A 937 44.15 16.82 6.65
N LYS A 938 43.13 17.61 6.31
CA LYS A 938 41.82 17.62 6.98
C LYS A 938 40.72 17.54 5.93
N CYS A 939 39.83 16.57 6.08
CA CYS A 939 38.65 16.41 5.25
C CYS A 939 37.55 15.67 6.05
N SER A 940 36.29 15.81 5.64
CA SER A 940 35.16 15.09 6.25
C SER A 940 34.52 14.14 5.23
N GLU A 941 33.88 13.08 5.72
CA GLU A 941 33.12 12.16 4.85
C GLU A 941 32.05 12.90 4.04
N ALA A 942 31.34 13.84 4.68
CA ALA A 942 30.25 14.57 4.05
C ALA A 942 30.75 15.41 2.86
N PHE A 943 31.90 16.06 3.00
CA PHE A 943 32.51 16.84 1.91
C PHE A 943 32.85 15.94 0.71
N LEU A 944 33.51 14.81 0.95
CA LEU A 944 33.90 13.86 -0.10
C LEU A 944 32.67 13.23 -0.79
N ILE A 945 31.70 12.77 -0.01
CA ILE A 945 30.52 12.04 -0.51
C ILE A 945 29.51 12.99 -1.18
N ASN A 946 29.27 14.17 -0.63
CA ASN A 946 28.23 15.06 -1.16
C ASN A 946 28.70 15.81 -2.41
N LEU A 947 29.98 16.19 -2.48
CA LEU A 947 30.49 17.07 -3.53
C LEU A 947 31.33 16.33 -4.58
N PHE A 948 32.07 15.29 -4.18
CA PHE A 948 33.07 14.63 -5.01
C PHE A 948 32.78 13.15 -5.31
N PHE A 949 31.55 12.68 -5.09
CA PHE A 949 31.16 11.27 -5.28
C PHE A 949 31.57 10.68 -6.63
N SER A 950 31.37 11.42 -7.72
CA SER A 950 31.67 10.96 -9.08
C SER A 950 33.13 10.58 -9.29
N HIS A 951 34.07 11.22 -8.56
CA HIS A 951 35.49 10.92 -8.65
C HIS A 951 35.81 9.52 -8.14
N PHE A 952 35.08 9.00 -7.13
CA PHE A 952 35.26 7.62 -6.70
C PHE A 952 34.89 6.61 -7.80
N LEU A 953 33.87 6.94 -8.60
CA LEU A 953 33.43 6.11 -9.72
C LEU A 953 34.41 6.19 -10.90
N ASP A 954 34.98 7.37 -11.16
CA ASP A 954 36.04 7.52 -12.18
C ASP A 954 37.32 6.79 -11.78
N ILE A 955 37.71 6.81 -10.51
CA ILE A 955 38.87 6.05 -10.03
C ILE A 955 38.64 4.53 -10.09
N ASP A 956 37.40 4.06 -9.89
CA ASP A 956 37.03 2.64 -10.07
C ASP A 956 37.37 2.14 -11.49
N LYS A 957 37.38 3.01 -12.50
CA LYS A 957 37.80 2.65 -13.87
C LYS A 957 39.30 2.32 -13.97
N LEU A 958 40.13 2.95 -13.13
CA LEU A 958 41.57 2.66 -13.07
C LEU A 958 41.86 1.44 -12.21
N LYS A 959 41.06 1.25 -11.16
CA LYS A 959 41.22 0.20 -10.16
C LYS A 959 39.85 -0.44 -9.93
N PRO A 960 39.42 -1.36 -10.82
CA PRO A 960 38.12 -2.01 -10.69
C PRO A 960 37.95 -2.62 -9.30
N SER A 961 36.84 -2.28 -8.64
CA SER A 961 36.50 -2.84 -7.32
C SER A 961 35.84 -4.21 -7.44
N MET A 962 36.00 -4.99 -6.37
CA MET A 962 35.33 -6.29 -6.24
C MET A 962 33.84 -6.05 -5.96
N LYS A 963 32.98 -6.38 -6.93
CA LYS A 963 31.53 -6.34 -6.74
C LYS A 963 31.05 -7.69 -6.23
N ILE A 964 30.15 -7.65 -5.26
CA ILE A 964 29.52 -8.84 -4.68
C ILE A 964 28.09 -8.93 -5.22
N GLN A 965 27.70 -10.12 -5.67
CA GLN A 965 26.34 -10.49 -6.02
C GLN A 965 25.90 -11.69 -5.20
N PHE A 966 24.62 -11.71 -4.83
CA PHE A 966 24.01 -12.82 -4.11
C PHE A 966 22.97 -13.46 -5.01
N VAL A 967 23.12 -14.74 -5.26
CA VAL A 967 22.20 -15.52 -6.10
C VAL A 967 21.48 -16.52 -5.20
N PRO A 968 20.13 -16.62 -5.27
CA PRO A 968 19.40 -17.67 -4.57
C PRO A 968 19.97 -19.05 -4.92
N ASP A 969 20.31 -19.84 -3.91
CA ASP A 969 20.90 -21.17 -4.05
C ASP A 969 20.52 -21.97 -2.80
N GLU A 970 19.83 -23.11 -2.96
CA GLU A 970 19.42 -23.97 -1.84
C GLU A 970 20.62 -24.51 -1.03
N ASN A 971 21.80 -24.57 -1.66
CA ASN A 971 23.06 -24.94 -1.06
C ASN A 971 23.92 -23.73 -0.65
N GLY A 972 23.39 -22.51 -0.76
CA GLY A 972 24.08 -21.29 -0.37
C GLY A 972 24.38 -21.20 1.12
N ASP A 973 25.52 -20.60 1.47
CA ASP A 973 26.00 -20.47 2.85
C ASP A 973 25.40 -19.29 3.62
N ILE A 974 24.69 -18.38 2.93
CA ILE A 974 24.13 -17.17 3.52
C ILE A 974 22.61 -17.26 3.53
N GLU A 975 22.02 -17.44 4.72
CA GLU A 975 20.56 -17.45 4.89
C GLU A 975 20.03 -16.04 5.19
N TYR A 976 19.10 -15.54 4.38
CA TYR A 976 18.44 -14.23 4.49
C TYR A 976 16.95 -14.35 4.15
N LEU A 977 16.05 -13.92 5.05
CA LEU A 977 14.59 -13.94 4.87
C LEU A 977 14.06 -15.28 4.29
N TYR A 978 14.43 -16.39 4.93
CA TYR A 978 14.04 -17.76 4.55
C TYR A 978 14.54 -18.26 3.17
N LYS A 979 15.46 -17.54 2.54
CA LYS A 979 16.19 -18.02 1.35
C LYS A 979 17.67 -18.16 1.66
N LYS A 980 18.32 -19.09 0.96
CA LYS A 980 19.77 -19.23 0.97
C LYS A 980 20.37 -18.61 -0.27
N TYR A 981 21.55 -18.04 -0.11
CA TYR A 981 22.25 -17.32 -1.15
C TYR A 981 23.69 -17.78 -1.24
N ARG A 982 24.16 -17.95 -2.47
CA ARG A 982 25.58 -18.09 -2.79
C ARG A 982 26.15 -16.73 -3.17
N LYS A 983 27.34 -16.45 -2.66
CA LYS A 983 28.09 -15.23 -2.94
C LYS A 983 28.92 -15.39 -4.21
N LEU A 984 28.76 -14.47 -5.15
CA LEU A 984 29.58 -14.36 -6.35
C LEU A 984 30.37 -13.05 -6.28
N GLU A 985 31.68 -13.14 -6.45
CA GLU A 985 32.57 -11.99 -6.47
C GLU A 985 33.09 -11.78 -7.89
N LYS A 986 32.92 -10.58 -8.44
CA LYS A 986 33.38 -10.23 -9.79
C LYS A 986 34.12 -8.91 -9.75
N LEU A 987 35.32 -8.89 -10.34
CA LEU A 987 36.09 -7.67 -10.51
C LEU A 987 35.57 -6.94 -11.75
N VAL A 988 34.75 -5.91 -11.55
CA VAL A 988 34.15 -5.10 -12.62
C VAL A 988 34.08 -3.63 -12.20
N ASN A 989 34.36 -2.74 -13.14
CA ASN A 989 34.13 -1.32 -12.99
C ASN A 989 32.67 -0.96 -13.25
N PHE A 990 32.25 0.22 -12.77
CA PHE A 990 31.00 0.84 -13.24
C PHE A 990 31.09 1.24 -14.73
N ASN A 991 29.92 1.42 -15.37
CA ASN A 991 29.81 1.87 -16.76
C ASN A 991 30.54 3.23 -16.95
N ASP A 992 31.07 3.46 -18.15
CA ASP A 992 31.80 4.67 -18.50
C ASP A 992 31.00 5.95 -18.20
N ASN A 993 29.68 5.90 -18.36
CA ASN A 993 28.78 7.04 -18.14
C ASN A 993 28.29 7.21 -16.69
N THR A 994 28.47 6.21 -15.81
CA THR A 994 27.88 6.21 -14.45
C THR A 994 28.30 7.43 -13.64
N ALA A 995 29.60 7.79 -13.68
CA ALA A 995 30.15 8.91 -12.92
C ALA A 995 29.52 10.26 -13.33
N GLN A 996 29.38 10.49 -14.64
CA GLN A 996 28.75 11.67 -15.19
C GLN A 996 27.25 11.72 -14.85
N ASN A 997 26.56 10.59 -15.00
CA ASN A 997 25.14 10.47 -14.69
C ASN A 997 24.85 10.78 -13.22
N VAL A 998 25.68 10.25 -12.32
CA VAL A 998 25.57 10.50 -10.87
C VAL A 998 25.82 11.97 -10.54
N HIS A 999 26.79 12.59 -11.21
CA HIS A 999 27.07 14.01 -11.04
C HIS A 999 25.90 14.89 -11.48
N LEU A 1000 25.34 14.64 -12.67
CA LEU A 1000 24.19 15.38 -13.20
C LEU A 1000 22.96 15.24 -12.29
N LYS A 1001 22.64 14.02 -11.85
CA LYS A 1001 21.52 13.78 -10.91
C LYS A 1001 21.72 14.49 -9.57
N GLU A 1002 22.96 14.66 -9.11
CA GLU A 1002 23.22 15.42 -7.88
C GLU A 1002 23.03 16.92 -8.04
N LEU A 1003 23.48 17.48 -9.16
CA LEU A 1003 23.20 18.87 -9.50
C LEU A 1003 21.69 19.11 -9.62
N GLU A 1004 20.95 18.18 -10.22
CA GLU A 1004 19.49 18.24 -10.33
C GLU A 1004 18.83 18.15 -8.94
N ARG A 1005 19.25 17.18 -8.10
CA ARG A 1005 18.76 17.01 -6.72
C ARG A 1005 18.97 18.25 -5.86
N LEU A 1006 20.08 18.96 -6.08
CA LEU A 1006 20.43 20.21 -5.42
C LEU A 1006 19.81 21.45 -6.09
N LYS A 1007 19.01 21.26 -7.14
CA LYS A 1007 18.34 22.32 -7.91
C LYS A 1007 19.31 23.31 -8.57
N VAL A 1008 20.51 22.84 -8.92
CA VAL A 1008 21.58 23.61 -9.58
C VAL A 1008 21.45 23.57 -11.11
N ILE A 1009 21.01 22.43 -11.65
CA ILE A 1009 20.68 22.29 -13.07
C ILE A 1009 19.20 21.92 -13.23
N LYS A 1010 18.66 22.16 -14.43
CA LYS A 1010 17.34 21.72 -14.86
C LYS A 1010 17.42 20.94 -16.17
N GLU A 1011 16.46 20.05 -16.34
CA GLU A 1011 16.23 19.33 -17.59
C GLU A 1011 15.43 20.19 -18.57
N VAL A 1012 15.83 20.19 -19.84
CA VAL A 1012 15.08 20.82 -20.95
C VAL A 1012 15.09 19.90 -22.16
N ARG A 1013 13.91 19.70 -22.76
CA ARG A 1013 13.78 18.92 -23.98
C ARG A 1013 13.42 19.79 -25.17
N PHE A 1014 14.19 19.64 -26.24
CA PHE A 1014 13.99 20.31 -27.51
C PHE A 1014 13.17 19.46 -28.47
N ASP A 1015 12.16 20.07 -29.06
CA ASP A 1015 11.31 19.51 -30.11
C ASP A 1015 11.85 19.91 -31.48
N CYS A 1016 12.20 18.93 -32.29
CA CYS A 1016 12.70 19.12 -33.65
C CYS A 1016 11.83 18.37 -34.67
N ARG A 1017 10.56 18.08 -34.37
CA ARG A 1017 9.63 17.37 -35.27
C ARG A 1017 9.52 18.00 -36.66
N GLU A 1018 9.62 19.33 -36.74
CA GLU A 1018 9.53 20.09 -37.99
C GLU A 1018 10.85 20.11 -38.79
N ASN A 1019 11.98 19.79 -38.16
CA ASN A 1019 13.28 19.69 -38.82
C ASN A 1019 14.16 18.58 -38.19
N PRO A 1020 13.85 17.30 -38.44
CA PRO A 1020 14.54 16.15 -37.82
C PRO A 1020 16.05 16.08 -38.09
N ASP A 1021 16.48 16.51 -39.29
CA ASP A 1021 17.89 16.48 -39.70
C ASP A 1021 18.78 17.37 -38.82
N MET A 1022 18.19 18.41 -38.22
CA MET A 1022 18.87 19.34 -37.31
C MET A 1022 19.26 18.68 -35.98
N VAL A 1023 18.54 17.63 -35.53
CA VAL A 1023 18.85 16.94 -34.26
C VAL A 1023 20.25 16.38 -34.29
N LYS A 1024 20.61 15.68 -35.38
CA LYS A 1024 21.93 15.07 -35.52
C LYS A 1024 23.03 16.14 -35.53
N GLU A 1025 22.83 17.21 -36.30
CA GLU A 1025 23.79 18.32 -36.38
C GLU A 1025 24.04 18.97 -35.02
N ILE A 1026 22.98 19.30 -34.28
CA ILE A 1026 23.08 19.97 -32.97
C ILE A 1026 23.67 19.02 -31.94
N THR A 1027 23.20 17.78 -31.88
CA THR A 1027 23.69 16.81 -30.89
C THR A 1027 25.15 16.46 -31.13
N ASP A 1028 25.61 16.40 -32.38
CA ASP A 1028 27.03 16.19 -32.70
C ASP A 1028 27.89 17.40 -32.31
N LYS A 1029 27.39 18.65 -32.50
CA LYS A 1029 28.06 19.87 -32.01
C LYS A 1029 28.12 19.92 -30.48
N ILE A 1030 27.04 19.56 -29.79
CA ILE A 1030 26.99 19.47 -28.34
C ILE A 1030 27.99 18.41 -27.86
N LYS A 1031 28.01 17.22 -28.44
CA LYS A 1031 28.98 16.16 -28.10
C LYS A 1031 30.41 16.62 -28.30
N ALA A 1032 30.71 17.30 -29.42
CA ALA A 1032 32.04 17.86 -29.67
C ALA A 1032 32.42 18.92 -28.61
N GLY A 1033 31.50 19.83 -28.28
CA GLY A 1033 31.72 20.85 -27.25
C GLY A 1033 31.90 20.25 -25.85
N LEU A 1034 31.10 19.24 -25.49
CA LEU A 1034 31.26 18.51 -24.24
C LEU A 1034 32.63 17.80 -24.17
N ASN A 1035 33.10 17.22 -25.29
CA ASN A 1035 34.41 16.57 -25.35
C ASN A 1035 35.58 17.54 -25.29
N GLU A 1036 35.46 18.72 -25.91
CA GLU A 1036 36.54 19.72 -25.97
C GLU A 1036 36.60 20.61 -24.72
N ASN A 1037 35.45 21.08 -24.24
CA ASN A 1037 35.34 22.15 -23.25
C ASN A 1037 34.58 21.73 -21.98
N GLY A 1038 34.01 20.53 -21.94
CA GLY A 1038 33.14 20.06 -20.84
C GLY A 1038 31.74 20.70 -20.84
N TYR A 1039 31.44 21.61 -21.77
CA TYR A 1039 30.14 22.23 -21.97
C TYR A 1039 29.96 22.71 -23.42
N TYR A 1040 28.73 23.00 -23.83
CA TYR A 1040 28.39 23.62 -25.11
C TYR A 1040 27.39 24.75 -24.92
N GLU A 1041 27.62 25.92 -25.53
CA GLU A 1041 26.64 27.00 -25.56
C GLU A 1041 25.72 26.83 -26.77
N LEU A 1042 24.48 26.41 -26.51
CA LEU A 1042 23.45 26.29 -27.52
C LEU A 1042 22.72 27.60 -27.69
N GLU A 1043 22.79 28.17 -28.90
CA GLU A 1043 21.91 29.27 -29.29
C GLU A 1043 20.50 28.74 -29.52
N LEU A 1044 19.52 29.42 -28.92
CA LEU A 1044 18.12 28.97 -28.94
C LEU A 1044 17.37 29.40 -30.21
N ASN A 1045 18.01 30.18 -31.08
CA ASN A 1045 17.42 30.73 -32.29
C ASN A 1045 16.92 29.62 -33.22
N GLY A 1046 15.59 29.54 -33.39
CA GLY A 1046 14.93 28.56 -34.26
C GLY A 1046 14.74 27.18 -33.64
N LEU A 1047 15.07 27.01 -32.36
CA LEU A 1047 14.82 25.78 -31.61
C LEU A 1047 13.50 25.87 -30.86
N LYS A 1048 12.63 24.88 -31.09
CA LYS A 1048 11.43 24.69 -30.28
C LYS A 1048 11.77 23.79 -29.10
N VAL A 1049 11.24 24.13 -27.94
CA VAL A 1049 11.19 23.25 -26.76
C VAL A 1049 9.80 22.67 -26.64
N PHE A 1050 9.69 21.51 -25.99
CA PHE A 1050 8.39 21.01 -25.56
C PHE A 1050 7.74 22.00 -24.58
N GLU A 1051 6.41 22.09 -24.61
CA GLU A 1051 5.63 23.10 -23.89
C GLU A 1051 5.93 23.07 -22.38
N ASP A 1052 6.09 21.86 -21.82
CA ASP A 1052 6.50 21.60 -20.43
C ASP A 1052 7.83 22.27 -20.01
N PHE A 1053 8.67 22.69 -20.95
CA PHE A 1053 9.98 23.31 -20.69
C PHE A 1053 10.06 24.76 -21.17
N ALA A 1054 8.98 25.32 -21.73
CA ALA A 1054 8.99 26.67 -22.32
C ALA A 1054 9.33 27.75 -21.29
N GLU A 1055 8.73 27.69 -20.10
CA GLU A 1055 9.01 28.63 -18.99
C GLU A 1055 10.47 28.57 -18.51
N LEU A 1056 11.15 27.43 -18.69
CA LEU A 1056 12.54 27.25 -18.23
C LEU A 1056 13.55 28.00 -19.10
N ILE A 1057 13.18 28.33 -20.32
CA ILE A 1057 14.05 29.00 -21.30
C ILE A 1057 13.54 30.38 -21.70
N GLU A 1058 12.41 30.83 -21.14
CA GLU A 1058 11.81 32.12 -21.43
C GLU A 1058 12.80 33.26 -21.13
N GLY A 1059 12.98 34.16 -22.10
CA GLY A 1059 13.91 35.29 -22.00
C GLY A 1059 15.40 34.92 -22.11
N LYS A 1060 15.75 33.67 -22.47
CA LYS A 1060 17.12 33.24 -22.71
C LYS A 1060 17.42 33.13 -24.21
N ASP A 1061 18.54 33.69 -24.64
CA ASP A 1061 19.01 33.57 -26.03
C ASP A 1061 19.97 32.37 -26.22
N LYS A 1062 20.58 31.91 -25.13
CA LYS A 1062 21.54 30.81 -25.10
C LYS A 1062 21.37 29.95 -23.85
N LEU A 1063 21.64 28.66 -23.97
CA LEU A 1063 21.80 27.75 -22.84
C LEU A 1063 23.20 27.16 -22.80
N ARG A 1064 23.78 27.12 -21.61
CA ARG A 1064 24.98 26.35 -21.35
C ARG A 1064 24.58 24.89 -21.06
N ILE A 1065 25.06 23.97 -21.88
CA ILE A 1065 24.77 22.54 -21.84
C ILE A 1065 25.97 21.79 -21.29
N ASP A 1066 25.81 21.08 -20.18
CA ASP A 1066 26.88 20.30 -19.56
C ASP A 1066 26.60 18.77 -19.64
N GLY A 1067 25.50 18.38 -20.28
CA GLY A 1067 25.20 16.98 -20.56
C GLY A 1067 23.85 16.79 -21.27
N PHE A 1068 23.61 15.57 -21.75
CA PHE A 1068 22.31 15.19 -22.26
C PHE A 1068 21.45 14.56 -21.17
N MET A 1069 20.13 14.79 -21.25
CA MET A 1069 19.15 14.03 -20.48
C MET A 1069 19.28 12.54 -20.80
N LEU A 1070 18.91 11.69 -19.84
CA LEU A 1070 18.91 10.25 -20.01
C LEU A 1070 17.47 9.73 -20.07
N ASN A 1071 17.26 8.68 -20.84
CA ASN A 1071 16.00 7.93 -20.79
C ASN A 1071 16.04 6.88 -19.66
N LYS A 1072 14.94 6.14 -19.50
CA LYS A 1072 14.80 5.09 -18.47
C LYS A 1072 15.80 3.94 -18.59
N ASN A 1073 16.57 3.87 -19.68
CA ASN A 1073 17.60 2.85 -19.91
C ASN A 1073 19.01 3.45 -19.83
N ASN A 1074 19.20 4.60 -19.15
CA ASN A 1074 20.47 5.35 -19.10
C ASN A 1074 21.10 5.71 -20.45
N ASN A 1075 20.33 5.61 -21.54
CA ASN A 1075 20.78 6.06 -22.84
C ASN A 1075 20.47 7.54 -22.99
N VAL A 1076 21.35 8.24 -23.70
CA VAL A 1076 21.14 9.65 -24.04
C VAL A 1076 19.77 9.82 -24.71
N ALA A 1077 18.94 10.73 -24.18
CA ALA A 1077 17.57 11.00 -24.60
C ALA A 1077 17.52 11.79 -25.93
N ILE A 1078 18.15 11.24 -26.97
CA ILE A 1078 18.09 11.71 -28.35
C ILE A 1078 17.19 10.75 -29.13
N THR A 1079 16.23 11.29 -29.86
CA THR A 1079 15.43 10.58 -30.86
C THR A 1079 15.61 11.26 -32.20
N ALA A 1080 15.09 10.67 -33.29
CA ALA A 1080 15.08 11.33 -34.58
C ALA A 1080 14.36 12.70 -34.57
N LYS A 1081 13.49 12.97 -33.58
CA LYS A 1081 12.60 14.13 -33.54
C LYS A 1081 12.83 15.06 -32.35
N SER A 1082 13.74 14.72 -31.44
CA SER A 1082 13.94 15.47 -30.20
C SER A 1082 15.30 15.19 -29.58
N PHE A 1083 15.80 16.11 -28.76
CA PHE A 1083 16.91 15.80 -27.85
C PHE A 1083 16.68 16.49 -26.49
N GLY A 1084 17.07 15.82 -25.41
CA GLY A 1084 17.00 16.37 -24.06
C GLY A 1084 18.38 16.73 -23.51
N ILE A 1085 18.48 17.83 -22.76
CA ILE A 1085 19.73 18.38 -22.22
C ILE A 1085 19.58 18.79 -20.74
N TYR A 1086 20.72 18.92 -20.07
CA TYR A 1086 20.83 19.58 -18.78
C TYR A 1086 21.42 20.99 -18.94
N TYR A 1087 20.90 21.99 -18.23
CA TYR A 1087 21.44 23.35 -18.20
C TYR A 1087 21.46 23.94 -16.77
N TYR A 1088 22.40 24.84 -16.47
CA TYR A 1088 22.52 25.50 -15.16
C TYR A 1088 21.45 26.59 -14.93
N VAL A 1089 20.83 26.58 -13.75
CA VAL A 1089 19.78 27.53 -13.34
C VAL A 1089 20.36 28.86 -12.88
#